data_AF-A0A7Z9ZY16-F1
#
_entry.id   AF-A0A7Z9ZY16-F1
#
_cell.length_a   1.000
_cell.length_b   1.000
_cell.length_c   1.000
_cell.angle_alpha   90.00
_cell.angle_beta   90.00
_cell.angle_gamma   90.00
#
_symmetry.space_group_name_H-M   'P 1'
#
loop_
_entity.id
_entity.type
_entity.pdbx_description
1 polymer ?
#
loop_
_entity_poly.entity_id
_entity_poly.type
_entity_poly.pdbx_seq_one_letter_code
_entity_poly.pdbx_strand_id
1 'polypeptide(L)'
;MTGFLWPPKLARPQTWWHWMNGNVTAEGIARDLKEMAWVGLGGAHIFNVSEGIPHGPVKFGSERWLKLVGYAVREAGRLGLELVVHNCAGWSSTGGPWIDPEHAMQMLVWSEVHLRGPRAVDIVLPKPPTKHGFYRDIAVIAFPEVKMTDFSPKVKASAPGFYAPRILDGRLDTEAVLPAPKPEKPQFIEFEFPKPFTARSLTIIPGEGRSDHQGMLQVSEDGRNFRTVRKFSIPRGFMIRPVLTLVFEPVRGRFFRVVFTRACPGARSIRLSEVEISPMLRVENITAKACYLRANRPGLGPFLEAPPECSIPKAKVLDLTDKVVMEGPALRLRWRVPEGSWTVLRLGHTPTGKTNHPAPPEGTGLECDKLSKRGADLHWREHLLEIVKASGPFVGKALKGVLIDSYEVGPQNWTAEFPKEFKERRGYDILPFLPVLTGRVVESLEVSERFLFDFRRTVADLFADNYYGRFAELCRRFGLELYVEPYGNGPFNDLSCGGRADVPMGEFWVRSGWSGSCKLAASIAHTYGKRVVGAEAFTASPPHGAWKNHPYSLKALGDLMFCTGVNRFIFHRFAHQPWPGRRLLPGMTMGPWGFHFEWTQTWWREAPAWIEYLSRCQFLLQQGTFVADICYFVGEDAPNGLHAHPPPPRGYDYDCCDKEVLLKLTVRDGRVVAPGGTSYAILVLPNTDRMSPEVARKVAKLVHEGATVYGPKPRRSPSLEGFPGCDEEVRSVADEVWGNCNGRNVKEHRYGKGRVVWGVPLRELLLSLKVKPDFEFESPSGG
;
A
#
# COMPACT_ATOMS: atom_id res chain seq x y z
N MET A 1 -18.43 9.60 37.16
CA MET A 1 -17.67 10.79 37.56
C MET A 1 -16.28 10.47 38.13
N THR A 2 -16.11 9.40 38.91
CA THR A 2 -14.81 9.02 39.52
C THR A 2 -13.67 8.83 38.51
N GLY A 3 -13.92 8.19 37.37
CA GLY A 3 -12.89 7.96 36.34
C GLY A 3 -12.42 9.22 35.58
N PHE A 4 -13.16 10.33 35.63
CA PHE A 4 -12.70 11.61 35.07
C PHE A 4 -11.81 12.37 36.05
N LEU A 5 -12.15 12.33 37.34
CA LEU A 5 -11.30 12.91 38.39
C LEU A 5 -10.00 12.12 38.55
N TRP A 6 -10.08 10.78 38.43
CA TRP A 6 -8.97 9.85 38.57
C TRP A 6 -8.89 8.91 37.36
N PRO A 7 -8.32 9.36 36.22
CA PRO A 7 -8.23 8.54 35.02
C PRO A 7 -7.52 7.19 35.25
N PRO A 8 -8.11 6.07 34.80
CA PRO A 8 -7.48 4.75 34.91
C PRO A 8 -6.24 4.67 34.03
N LYS A 9 -5.40 3.63 34.22
CA LYS A 9 -4.18 3.42 33.41
C LYS A 9 -4.44 3.40 31.90
N LEU A 10 -5.54 2.79 31.47
CA LEU A 10 -5.97 2.77 30.06
C LEU A 10 -6.26 4.17 29.48
N ALA A 11 -6.51 5.16 30.33
CA ALA A 11 -6.73 6.53 29.86
C ALA A 11 -5.44 7.35 29.78
N ARG A 12 -4.30 6.84 30.25
CA ARG A 12 -3.04 7.62 30.28
C ARG A 12 -2.33 7.58 28.92
N PRO A 13 -1.75 8.70 28.43
CA PRO A 13 -0.93 8.67 27.23
C PRO A 13 0.33 7.81 27.43
N GLN A 14 0.91 7.35 26.32
CA GLN A 14 2.18 6.64 26.27
C GLN A 14 3.20 7.45 25.46
N THR A 15 4.41 6.94 25.27
CA THR A 15 5.44 7.60 24.45
C THR A 15 6.26 6.59 23.68
N TRP A 16 6.72 6.92 22.47
CA TRP A 16 7.81 6.17 21.84
C TRP A 16 9.11 6.46 22.57
N TRP A 17 9.82 5.40 22.94
CA TRP A 17 11.06 5.42 23.70
C TRP A 17 12.22 4.88 22.86
N HIS A 18 12.94 5.81 22.25
CA HIS A 18 13.98 5.50 21.28
C HIS A 18 15.33 5.26 21.96
N TRP A 19 15.83 4.03 21.85
CA TRP A 19 17.18 3.66 22.23
C TRP A 19 18.12 3.93 21.06
N MET A 20 18.92 4.99 21.18
CA MET A 20 19.67 5.55 20.06
C MET A 20 20.99 4.81 19.84
N ASN A 21 21.04 4.04 18.76
CA ASN A 21 22.20 3.35 18.21
C ASN A 21 23.06 2.59 19.23
N GLY A 22 22.43 1.89 20.18
CA GLY A 22 23.16 1.13 21.22
C GLY A 22 23.70 1.96 22.39
N ASN A 23 23.39 3.26 22.45
CA ASN A 23 23.67 4.12 23.61
C ASN A 23 22.58 3.93 24.67
N VAL A 24 22.63 2.79 25.37
CA VAL A 24 21.65 2.42 26.40
C VAL A 24 22.33 1.92 27.68
N THR A 25 21.82 2.36 28.83
CA THR A 25 22.33 1.98 30.16
C THR A 25 21.20 1.63 31.13
N ALA A 26 21.45 0.71 32.06
CA ALA A 26 20.46 0.36 33.09
C ALA A 26 20.12 1.56 34.00
N GLU A 27 21.09 2.42 34.30
CA GLU A 27 20.90 3.63 35.11
C GLU A 27 19.97 4.63 34.41
N GLY A 28 20.21 4.89 33.11
CA GLY A 28 19.32 5.73 32.31
C GLY A 28 17.93 5.12 32.19
N ILE A 29 17.81 3.80 31.99
CA ILE A 29 16.52 3.11 31.89
C ILE A 29 15.71 3.32 33.17
N ALA A 30 16.34 3.13 34.34
CA ALA A 30 15.68 3.32 35.62
C ALA A 30 15.23 4.76 35.82
N ARG A 31 16.05 5.73 35.40
CA ARG A 31 15.73 7.16 35.49
C ARG A 31 14.55 7.51 34.58
N ASP A 32 14.62 7.14 33.30
CA ASP A 32 13.60 7.43 32.31
C ASP A 32 12.24 6.88 32.74
N LEU A 33 12.17 5.59 33.11
CA LEU A 33 10.92 4.96 33.54
C LEU A 33 10.36 5.60 34.82
N LYS A 34 11.22 5.96 35.79
CA LYS A 34 10.79 6.67 37.00
C LYS A 34 10.17 8.03 36.66
N GLU A 35 10.78 8.76 35.73
CA GLU A 35 10.28 10.06 35.29
C GLU A 35 8.98 9.95 34.48
N MET A 36 8.87 8.95 33.60
CA MET A 36 7.62 8.63 32.89
C MET A 36 6.47 8.32 33.86
N ALA A 37 6.73 7.51 34.90
CA ALA A 37 5.75 7.21 35.94
C ALA A 37 5.39 8.47 36.77
N TRP A 38 6.37 9.30 37.09
CA TRP A 38 6.18 10.53 37.86
C TRP A 38 5.30 11.56 37.14
N VAL A 39 5.51 11.80 35.84
CA VAL A 39 4.63 12.70 35.05
C VAL A 39 3.26 12.09 34.75
N GLY A 40 3.04 10.81 35.04
CA GLY A 40 1.75 10.15 34.91
C GLY A 40 1.52 9.46 33.57
N LEU A 41 2.56 9.11 32.80
CA LEU A 41 2.39 8.27 31.61
C LEU A 41 1.87 6.88 31.98
N GLY A 42 1.18 6.24 31.03
CA GLY A 42 0.72 4.86 31.14
C GLY A 42 1.79 3.84 30.73
N GLY A 43 2.79 4.26 29.96
CA GLY A 43 3.72 3.33 29.34
C GLY A 43 4.61 3.94 28.24
N ALA A 44 5.40 3.08 27.59
CA ALA A 44 6.30 3.46 26.51
C ALA A 44 6.49 2.36 25.47
N HIS A 45 6.84 2.72 24.23
CA HIS A 45 7.09 1.78 23.13
C HIS A 45 8.59 1.80 22.79
N ILE A 46 9.30 0.69 22.97
CA ILE A 46 10.75 0.62 22.73
C ILE A 46 11.03 0.55 21.23
N PHE A 47 11.83 1.50 20.74
CA PHE A 47 12.41 1.50 19.40
C PHE A 47 13.93 1.49 19.48
N ASN A 48 14.61 0.88 18.49
CA ASN A 48 16.08 0.85 18.42
C ASN A 48 16.54 1.49 17.11
N VAL A 49 16.98 2.75 17.16
CA VAL A 49 17.13 3.60 15.96
C VAL A 49 18.55 4.16 15.85
N SER A 50 19.11 4.19 14.64
CA SER A 50 20.48 4.69 14.39
C SER A 50 20.55 6.13 13.87
N GLU A 51 19.42 6.74 13.53
CA GLU A 51 19.30 8.03 12.83
C GLU A 51 20.21 9.13 13.38
N GLY A 52 21.28 9.45 12.64
CA GLY A 52 22.19 10.56 12.94
C GLY A 52 23.01 10.44 14.23
N ILE A 53 22.96 9.31 14.94
CA ILE A 53 23.65 9.11 16.23
C ILE A 53 24.81 8.11 16.09
N PRO A 54 26.02 8.39 16.60
CA PRO A 54 27.13 7.43 16.59
C PRO A 54 26.84 6.13 17.34
N HIS A 55 27.47 5.05 16.89
CA HIS A 55 27.29 3.72 17.47
C HIS A 55 27.78 3.65 18.92
N GLY A 56 26.93 3.13 19.79
CA GLY A 56 27.17 2.96 21.21
C GLY A 56 27.65 1.55 21.57
N PRO A 57 27.98 1.31 22.85
CA PRO A 57 28.66 0.08 23.27
C PRO A 57 27.75 -1.15 23.34
N VAL A 58 26.43 -1.01 23.21
CA VAL A 58 25.47 -2.12 23.30
C VAL A 58 24.95 -2.47 21.91
N LYS A 59 25.42 -3.61 21.38
CA LYS A 59 24.98 -4.13 20.09
C LYS A 59 23.54 -4.64 20.17
N PHE A 60 22.71 -4.26 19.20
CA PHE A 60 21.34 -4.74 19.08
C PHE A 60 21.29 -6.28 19.01
N GLY A 61 20.31 -6.89 19.66
CA GLY A 61 20.14 -8.36 19.69
C GLY A 61 21.17 -9.14 20.52
N SER A 62 22.23 -8.49 21.04
CA SER A 62 23.20 -9.16 21.92
C SER A 62 22.59 -9.58 23.26
N GLU A 63 23.24 -10.53 23.95
CA GLU A 63 22.84 -10.92 25.31
C GLU A 63 22.77 -9.72 26.26
N ARG A 64 23.71 -8.77 26.14
CA ARG A 64 23.71 -7.52 26.92
C ARG A 64 22.48 -6.68 26.63
N TRP A 65 22.08 -6.56 25.36
CA TRP A 65 20.88 -5.84 24.97
C TRP A 65 19.61 -6.51 25.50
N LEU A 66 19.49 -7.84 25.35
CA LEU A 66 18.36 -8.61 25.88
C LEU A 66 18.22 -8.47 27.41
N LYS A 67 19.33 -8.48 28.14
CA LYS A 67 19.34 -8.22 29.59
C LYS A 67 18.80 -6.84 29.95
N LEU A 68 19.11 -5.81 29.15
CA LEU A 68 18.59 -4.45 29.34
C LEU A 68 17.11 -4.35 29.01
N VAL A 69 16.62 -5.05 27.99
CA VAL A 69 15.18 -5.15 27.69
C VAL A 69 14.44 -5.82 28.85
N GLY A 70 14.91 -6.97 29.33
CA GLY A 70 14.32 -7.65 30.49
C GLY A 70 14.36 -6.79 31.77
N TYR A 71 15.44 -6.02 31.97
CA TYR A 71 15.53 -5.03 33.05
C TYR A 71 14.47 -3.93 32.92
N ALA A 72 14.33 -3.34 31.73
CA ALA A 72 13.34 -2.29 31.46
C ALA A 72 11.91 -2.79 31.71
N VAL A 73 11.57 -3.99 31.23
CA VAL A 73 10.25 -4.59 31.43
C VAL A 73 9.94 -4.83 32.92
N ARG A 74 10.91 -5.34 33.68
CA ARG A 74 10.75 -5.55 35.12
C ARG A 74 10.57 -4.22 35.88
N GLU A 75 11.39 -3.21 35.57
CA GLU A 75 11.29 -1.89 36.19
C GLU A 75 9.97 -1.19 35.84
N ALA A 76 9.51 -1.29 34.59
CA ALA A 76 8.20 -0.80 34.18
C ALA A 76 7.08 -1.48 34.97
N GLY A 77 7.16 -2.80 35.14
CA GLY A 77 6.22 -3.55 35.99
C GLY A 77 6.19 -3.07 37.44
N ARG A 78 7.35 -2.80 38.05
CA ARG A 78 7.48 -2.24 39.41
C ARG A 78 6.84 -0.85 39.52
N LEU A 79 6.94 -0.05 38.47
CA LEU A 79 6.38 1.31 38.40
C LEU A 79 4.93 1.35 37.90
N GLY A 80 4.38 0.19 37.50
CA GLY A 80 3.03 0.07 36.98
C GLY A 80 2.82 0.62 35.57
N LEU A 81 3.90 0.73 34.79
CA LEU A 81 3.93 1.12 33.38
C LEU A 81 3.81 -0.09 32.45
N GLU A 82 3.24 0.14 31.26
CA GLU A 82 3.16 -0.84 30.18
C GLU A 82 4.22 -0.54 29.10
N LEU A 83 4.91 -1.57 28.62
CA LEU A 83 5.88 -1.48 27.53
C LEU A 83 5.38 -2.24 26.30
N VAL A 84 5.53 -1.60 25.16
CA VAL A 84 5.40 -2.23 23.84
C VAL A 84 6.78 -2.26 23.21
N VAL A 85 7.06 -3.22 22.34
CA VAL A 85 8.30 -3.22 21.55
C VAL A 85 7.96 -3.07 20.07
N HIS A 86 8.68 -2.20 19.35
CA HIS A 86 8.65 -2.26 17.90
C HIS A 86 9.16 -3.63 17.44
N ASN A 87 8.55 -4.18 16.40
CA ASN A 87 8.80 -5.55 15.98
C ASN A 87 10.21 -5.81 15.46
N CYS A 88 10.95 -4.79 15.00
CA CYS A 88 12.33 -4.91 14.53
C CYS A 88 13.21 -3.70 14.89
N ALA A 89 14.50 -3.76 14.57
CA ALA A 89 15.37 -2.58 14.62
C ALA A 89 14.97 -1.53 13.56
N GLY A 90 15.25 -0.26 13.84
CA GLY A 90 14.70 0.86 13.09
C GLY A 90 13.26 1.16 13.46
N TRP A 91 12.55 1.83 12.57
CA TRP A 91 11.12 2.12 12.69
C TRP A 91 10.29 1.42 11.63
N SER A 92 10.84 1.02 10.47
CA SER A 92 10.03 0.32 9.45
C SER A 92 10.82 -0.79 8.73
N SER A 93 10.27 -1.98 8.45
CA SER A 93 8.96 -2.48 8.91
C SER A 93 9.03 -3.84 9.58
N THR A 94 9.73 -4.85 9.02
CA THR A 94 9.91 -6.19 9.63
C THR A 94 11.10 -6.88 8.98
N GLY A 95 12.28 -6.34 9.22
CA GLY A 95 13.53 -6.84 8.66
C GLY A 95 14.57 -7.14 9.72
N GLY A 96 15.59 -7.89 9.31
CA GLY A 96 16.74 -8.18 10.16
C GLY A 96 17.73 -9.12 9.48
N PRO A 97 18.96 -9.26 10.01
CA PRO A 97 20.01 -10.07 9.39
C PRO A 97 19.70 -11.57 9.34
N TRP A 98 18.71 -12.04 10.10
CA TRP A 98 18.23 -13.43 10.10
C TRP A 98 17.27 -13.74 8.94
N ILE A 99 16.83 -12.74 8.16
CA ILE A 99 15.99 -12.97 6.98
C ILE A 99 16.90 -13.24 5.78
N ASP A 100 16.93 -14.49 5.34
CA ASP A 100 17.61 -14.89 4.12
C ASP A 100 16.84 -14.45 2.85
N PRO A 101 17.48 -14.47 1.67
CA PRO A 101 16.82 -14.11 0.41
C PRO A 101 15.56 -14.93 0.07
N GLU A 102 15.43 -16.18 0.50
CA GLU A 102 14.24 -16.99 0.22
C GLU A 102 13.02 -16.51 1.03
N HIS A 103 13.26 -16.10 2.27
CA HIS A 103 12.23 -15.62 3.19
C HIS A 103 12.01 -14.10 3.15
N ALA A 104 12.68 -13.39 2.25
CA ALA A 104 12.53 -11.96 2.05
C ALA A 104 11.31 -11.62 1.18
N MET A 105 10.88 -10.35 1.17
CA MET A 105 9.90 -9.85 0.21
C MET A 105 10.30 -10.20 -1.23
N GLN A 106 9.43 -10.89 -1.97
CA GLN A 106 9.70 -11.31 -3.35
C GLN A 106 9.02 -10.42 -4.39
N MET A 107 9.59 -10.35 -5.57
CA MET A 107 8.97 -9.73 -6.74
C MET A 107 9.07 -10.65 -7.95
N LEU A 108 8.02 -10.66 -8.77
CA LEU A 108 8.04 -11.35 -10.05
C LEU A 108 9.01 -10.63 -11.01
N VAL A 109 9.79 -11.42 -11.74
CA VAL A 109 10.74 -10.96 -12.77
C VAL A 109 10.63 -11.87 -13.98
N TRP A 110 11.00 -11.36 -15.15
CA TRP A 110 10.94 -12.15 -16.38
C TRP A 110 12.07 -11.78 -17.33
N SER A 111 12.26 -12.66 -18.30
CA SER A 111 13.04 -12.45 -19.52
C SER A 111 12.29 -13.09 -20.67
N GLU A 112 12.47 -12.58 -21.88
CA GLU A 112 11.74 -13.07 -23.04
C GLU A 112 12.66 -13.32 -24.24
N VAL A 113 12.21 -14.19 -25.13
CA VAL A 113 12.78 -14.37 -26.48
C VAL A 113 11.66 -14.42 -27.51
N HIS A 114 11.90 -13.81 -28.67
CA HIS A 114 10.97 -13.81 -29.79
C HIS A 114 11.41 -14.84 -30.84
N LEU A 115 10.49 -15.70 -31.27
CA LEU A 115 10.75 -16.80 -32.20
C LEU A 115 9.74 -16.79 -33.34
N ARG A 116 10.19 -17.19 -34.52
CA ARG A 116 9.32 -17.47 -35.67
C ARG A 116 9.37 -18.95 -36.01
N GLY A 117 8.19 -19.55 -36.20
CA GLY A 117 8.07 -20.91 -36.71
C GLY A 117 7.42 -20.95 -38.09
N PRO A 118 7.24 -22.16 -38.66
CA PRO A 118 7.53 -23.44 -38.02
C PRO A 118 9.04 -23.77 -38.04
N ARG A 119 9.64 -24.04 -36.86
CA ARG A 119 11.04 -24.52 -36.75
C ARG A 119 11.30 -25.21 -35.43
N ALA A 120 12.28 -26.12 -35.40
CA ALA A 120 12.84 -26.60 -34.14
C ALA A 120 13.84 -25.56 -33.59
N VAL A 121 13.80 -25.32 -32.29
CA VAL A 121 14.79 -24.49 -31.59
C VAL A 121 15.43 -25.29 -30.46
N ASP A 122 16.71 -25.01 -30.26
CA ASP A 122 17.49 -25.48 -29.13
C ASP A 122 18.33 -24.31 -28.61
N ILE A 123 17.77 -23.55 -27.68
CA ILE A 123 18.31 -22.26 -27.24
C ILE A 123 18.41 -22.19 -25.72
N VAL A 124 19.41 -21.44 -25.24
CA VAL A 124 19.48 -21.06 -23.84
C VAL A 124 18.56 -19.87 -23.61
N LEU A 125 17.61 -20.00 -22.69
CA LEU A 125 16.76 -18.90 -22.29
C LEU A 125 17.55 -17.93 -21.40
N PRO A 126 17.45 -16.61 -21.64
CA PRO A 126 18.07 -15.63 -20.76
C PRO A 126 17.61 -15.83 -19.31
N LYS A 127 18.47 -15.48 -18.35
CA LYS A 127 18.09 -15.46 -16.94
C LYS A 127 17.46 -14.10 -16.62
N PRO A 128 16.28 -14.05 -15.98
CA PRO A 128 15.71 -12.79 -15.50
C PRO A 128 16.61 -12.06 -14.49
N PRO A 129 16.38 -10.76 -14.27
CA PRO A 129 17.08 -9.99 -13.24
C PRO A 129 17.08 -10.72 -11.88
N THR A 130 18.25 -10.79 -11.26
CA THR A 130 18.49 -11.52 -9.99
C THR A 130 19.08 -10.56 -8.97
N LYS A 131 18.52 -10.50 -7.76
CA LYS A 131 19.05 -9.76 -6.61
C LYS A 131 19.50 -10.73 -5.52
N HIS A 132 20.52 -10.33 -4.76
CA HIS A 132 21.07 -11.12 -3.63
C HIS A 132 21.42 -12.58 -3.97
N GLY A 133 21.81 -12.85 -5.22
CA GLY A 133 22.14 -14.21 -5.68
C GLY A 133 20.96 -15.19 -5.69
N PHE A 134 19.73 -14.76 -5.38
CA PHE A 134 18.57 -15.62 -5.27
C PHE A 134 17.62 -15.45 -6.45
N TYR A 135 17.28 -16.56 -7.10
CA TYR A 135 16.28 -16.62 -8.15
C TYR A 135 15.63 -18.00 -8.17
N ARG A 136 14.32 -18.03 -8.40
CA ARG A 136 13.54 -19.27 -8.63
C ARG A 136 12.66 -19.08 -9.86
N ASP A 137 12.70 -20.06 -10.75
CA ASP A 137 11.77 -20.15 -11.88
C ASP A 137 10.34 -20.37 -11.35
N ILE A 138 9.36 -19.72 -11.99
CA ILE A 138 7.92 -19.92 -11.77
C ILE A 138 7.37 -20.79 -12.90
N ALA A 139 7.57 -20.34 -14.15
CA ALA A 139 7.08 -21.01 -15.34
C ALA A 139 7.84 -20.53 -16.58
N VAL A 140 7.92 -21.37 -17.60
CA VAL A 140 8.30 -20.99 -18.96
C VAL A 140 7.06 -21.13 -19.83
N ILE A 141 6.52 -20.02 -20.32
CA ILE A 141 5.30 -20.03 -21.14
C ILE A 141 5.58 -19.48 -22.53
N ALA A 142 4.84 -19.95 -23.54
CA ALA A 142 4.87 -19.41 -24.89
C ALA A 142 3.48 -19.03 -25.37
N PHE A 143 3.40 -17.94 -26.14
CA PHE A 143 2.14 -17.47 -26.72
C PHE A 143 2.37 -16.77 -28.05
N PRO A 144 1.38 -16.77 -28.96
CA PRO A 144 1.47 -16.03 -30.20
C PRO A 144 1.48 -14.53 -29.90
N GLU A 145 2.48 -13.83 -30.44
CA GLU A 145 2.61 -12.38 -30.28
C GLU A 145 3.31 -11.83 -31.51
N VAL A 146 2.73 -10.79 -32.11
CA VAL A 146 3.38 -10.04 -33.19
C VAL A 146 4.13 -8.86 -32.57
N LYS A 147 5.42 -8.75 -32.88
CA LYS A 147 6.30 -7.66 -32.40
C LYS A 147 6.50 -6.59 -33.48
N MET A 148 6.85 -5.37 -33.08
CA MET A 148 7.19 -4.28 -34.02
C MET A 148 8.31 -4.69 -34.98
N THR A 149 9.32 -5.40 -34.48
CA THR A 149 10.44 -5.94 -35.26
C THR A 149 9.99 -6.89 -36.36
N ASP A 150 8.77 -7.48 -36.26
CA ASP A 150 8.27 -8.36 -37.30
C ASP A 150 7.99 -7.64 -38.63
N PHE A 151 7.81 -6.32 -38.57
CA PHE A 151 7.55 -5.44 -39.70
C PHE A 151 8.83 -4.75 -40.22
N SER A 152 10.00 -5.09 -39.66
CA SER A 152 11.31 -4.58 -40.10
C SER A 152 11.38 -3.04 -40.21
N PRO A 153 11.06 -2.28 -39.15
CA PRO A 153 11.15 -0.83 -39.19
C PRO A 153 12.60 -0.36 -39.33
N LYS A 154 12.83 0.69 -40.11
CA LYS A 154 14.09 1.44 -40.10
C LYS A 154 14.02 2.48 -38.99
N VAL A 155 15.05 2.54 -38.15
CA VAL A 155 15.08 3.47 -37.01
C VAL A 155 16.10 4.58 -37.24
N LYS A 156 15.67 5.82 -37.00
CA LYS A 156 16.51 7.02 -37.00
C LYS A 156 16.30 7.76 -35.69
N ALA A 157 17.27 8.56 -35.26
CA ALA A 157 17.12 9.40 -34.07
C ALA A 157 17.71 10.79 -34.29
N SER A 158 17.30 11.75 -33.46
CA SER A 158 17.80 13.13 -33.51
C SER A 158 19.25 13.29 -33.08
N ALA A 159 19.84 12.30 -32.42
CA ALA A 159 21.18 12.35 -31.86
C ALA A 159 22.19 11.55 -32.72
N PRO A 160 23.28 12.19 -33.20
CA PRO A 160 24.39 11.46 -33.83
C PRO A 160 24.98 10.44 -32.84
N GLY A 161 25.09 9.17 -33.25
CA GLY A 161 25.61 8.09 -32.40
C GLY A 161 24.56 7.28 -31.61
N PHE A 162 23.27 7.56 -31.78
CA PHE A 162 22.22 6.70 -31.21
C PHE A 162 22.25 5.30 -31.84
N TYR A 163 22.51 4.27 -31.03
CA TYR A 163 22.58 2.88 -31.49
C TYR A 163 21.23 2.19 -31.32
N ALA A 164 20.38 2.30 -32.34
CA ALA A 164 19.00 1.81 -32.34
C ALA A 164 18.79 0.31 -32.03
N PRO A 165 19.69 -0.63 -32.40
CA PRO A 165 19.45 -2.05 -32.12
C PRO A 165 19.25 -2.39 -30.64
N ARG A 166 19.79 -1.58 -29.70
CA ARG A 166 19.65 -1.79 -28.25
C ARG A 166 18.28 -1.45 -27.67
N ILE A 167 17.36 -0.88 -28.46
CA ILE A 167 15.98 -0.62 -28.02
C ILE A 167 14.97 -1.55 -28.70
N LEU A 168 15.48 -2.60 -29.36
CA LEU A 168 14.75 -3.58 -30.16
C LEU A 168 15.22 -5.02 -29.93
N ASP A 169 16.21 -5.25 -29.07
CA ASP A 169 16.84 -6.56 -28.87
C ASP A 169 16.11 -7.41 -27.80
N GLY A 170 15.10 -6.84 -27.14
CA GLY A 170 14.32 -7.50 -26.09
C GLY A 170 15.09 -7.60 -24.77
N ARG A 171 16.20 -6.87 -24.63
CA ARG A 171 17.12 -6.99 -23.50
C ARG A 171 17.01 -5.77 -22.61
N LEU A 172 16.63 -6.02 -21.35
CA LEU A 172 16.54 -4.96 -20.35
C LEU A 172 17.91 -4.52 -19.81
N ASP A 173 18.99 -5.25 -20.10
CA ASP A 173 20.36 -4.92 -19.68
C ASP A 173 21.14 -4.09 -20.71
N THR A 174 20.57 -3.86 -21.90
CA THR A 174 21.12 -2.96 -22.91
C THR A 174 20.40 -1.61 -22.88
N GLU A 175 21.06 -0.56 -23.35
CA GLU A 175 20.46 0.77 -23.44
C GLU A 175 21.01 1.62 -24.59
N ALA A 176 20.14 2.41 -25.19
CA ALA A 176 20.47 3.51 -26.09
C ALA A 176 20.24 4.86 -25.38
N VAL A 177 21.04 5.86 -25.76
CA VAL A 177 21.10 7.14 -25.05
C VAL A 177 20.79 8.28 -26.00
N LEU A 178 19.83 9.12 -25.62
CA LEU A 178 19.58 10.43 -26.22
C LEU A 178 20.11 11.53 -25.30
N PRO A 179 20.59 12.67 -25.83
CA PRO A 179 20.83 13.86 -25.04
C PRO A 179 19.56 14.31 -24.29
N ALA A 180 19.71 15.10 -23.22
CA ALA A 180 18.55 15.74 -22.62
C ALA A 180 17.92 16.74 -23.63
N PRO A 181 16.59 16.71 -23.83
CA PRO A 181 15.91 17.67 -24.71
C PRO A 181 15.93 19.07 -24.10
N LYS A 182 15.95 20.08 -24.97
CA LYS A 182 15.71 21.49 -24.61
C LYS A 182 14.31 21.90 -25.10
N PRO A 183 13.63 22.88 -24.49
CA PRO A 183 12.28 23.30 -24.92
C PRO A 183 12.20 23.61 -26.43
N GLU A 184 13.21 24.30 -26.95
CA GLU A 184 13.38 24.66 -28.35
C GLU A 184 14.00 23.55 -29.23
N LYS A 185 14.51 22.46 -28.64
CA LYS A 185 15.17 21.35 -29.34
C LYS A 185 14.80 20.00 -28.72
N PRO A 186 13.60 19.46 -29.00
CA PRO A 186 13.21 18.13 -28.55
C PRO A 186 14.11 17.05 -29.16
N GLN A 187 14.21 15.91 -28.49
CA GLN A 187 14.87 14.72 -29.02
C GLN A 187 13.81 13.73 -29.53
N PHE A 188 14.14 12.91 -30.51
CA PHE A 188 13.20 11.91 -31.01
C PHE A 188 13.88 10.63 -31.51
N ILE A 189 13.07 9.57 -31.53
CA ILE A 189 13.32 8.33 -32.26
C ILE A 189 12.19 8.19 -33.28
N GLU A 190 12.56 7.96 -34.53
CA GLU A 190 11.66 7.78 -35.65
C GLU A 190 11.75 6.36 -36.19
N PHE A 191 10.60 5.74 -36.39
CA PHE A 191 10.41 4.40 -36.94
C PHE A 191 9.73 4.52 -38.30
N GLU A 192 10.43 4.15 -39.37
CA GLU A 192 9.92 4.09 -40.74
C GLU A 192 9.59 2.63 -41.08
N PHE A 193 8.31 2.34 -41.33
CA PHE A 193 7.86 1.02 -41.75
C PHE A 193 7.91 0.88 -43.28
N PRO A 194 8.23 -0.32 -43.82
CA PRO A 194 8.24 -0.55 -45.27
C PRO A 194 6.86 -0.37 -45.93
N LYS A 195 5.79 -0.64 -45.18
CA LYS A 195 4.39 -0.48 -45.58
C LYS A 195 3.63 0.27 -44.47
N PRO A 196 2.46 0.87 -44.75
CA PRO A 196 1.62 1.44 -43.70
C PRO A 196 1.37 0.44 -42.58
N PHE A 197 1.63 0.86 -41.36
CA PHE A 197 1.54 0.08 -40.13
C PHE A 197 0.42 0.64 -39.25
N THR A 198 -0.38 -0.25 -38.65
CA THR A 198 -1.45 0.13 -37.73
C THR A 198 -1.00 -0.11 -36.30
N ALA A 199 -0.73 0.96 -35.58
CA ALA A 199 -0.35 0.94 -34.17
C ALA A 199 -1.57 1.10 -33.27
N ARG A 200 -1.56 0.43 -32.11
CA ARG A 200 -2.56 0.58 -31.04
C ARG A 200 -1.94 0.88 -29.69
N SER A 201 -0.67 0.57 -29.52
CA SER A 201 0.03 0.83 -28.27
C SER A 201 1.47 1.26 -28.47
N LEU A 202 2.00 1.95 -27.45
CA LEU A 202 3.40 2.30 -27.29
C LEU A 202 3.85 1.84 -25.91
N THR A 203 4.93 1.07 -25.87
CA THR A 203 5.63 0.73 -24.63
C THR A 203 7.02 1.37 -24.64
N ILE A 204 7.38 2.04 -23.53
CA ILE A 204 8.73 2.56 -23.30
C ILE A 204 9.24 2.00 -21.98
N ILE A 205 10.39 1.33 -22.04
CA ILE A 205 11.13 0.90 -20.85
C ILE A 205 12.38 1.77 -20.74
N PRO A 206 12.50 2.60 -19.69
CA PRO A 206 13.67 3.42 -19.46
C PRO A 206 14.89 2.56 -19.10
N GLY A 207 16.07 3.07 -19.45
CA GLY A 207 17.35 2.52 -19.02
C GLY A 207 17.63 2.83 -17.55
N GLU A 208 18.88 2.66 -17.13
CA GLU A 208 19.28 2.89 -15.74
C GLU A 208 19.22 4.38 -15.36
N GLY A 209 18.79 4.66 -14.13
CA GLY A 209 18.74 6.03 -13.58
C GLY A 209 17.32 6.57 -13.39
N ARG A 210 17.21 7.91 -13.29
CA ARG A 210 15.93 8.58 -13.06
C ARG A 210 15.06 8.55 -14.30
N SER A 211 13.88 7.97 -14.18
CA SER A 211 12.85 7.92 -15.22
C SER A 211 11.71 8.87 -14.87
N ASP A 212 11.65 10.06 -15.46
CA ASP A 212 10.48 10.96 -15.36
C ASP A 212 10.44 11.87 -16.61
N HIS A 213 10.73 11.28 -17.77
CA HIS A 213 10.79 11.99 -19.03
C HIS A 213 9.39 12.19 -19.60
N GLN A 214 9.16 13.32 -20.27
CA GLN A 214 7.88 13.64 -20.89
C GLN A 214 8.04 13.82 -22.39
N GLY A 215 6.96 13.54 -23.11
CA GLY A 215 7.01 13.50 -24.56
C GLY A 215 5.67 13.25 -25.21
N MET A 216 5.71 12.87 -26.47
CA MET A 216 4.54 12.49 -27.26
C MET A 216 4.90 11.48 -28.35
N LEU A 217 3.93 10.63 -28.67
CA LEU A 217 3.92 9.83 -29.88
C LEU A 217 3.31 10.64 -31.01
N GLN A 218 3.96 10.65 -32.17
CA GLN A 218 3.46 11.25 -33.41
C GLN A 218 3.43 10.22 -34.53
N VAL A 219 2.60 10.47 -35.54
CA VAL A 219 2.48 9.64 -36.74
C VAL A 219 2.49 10.51 -38.00
N SER A 220 3.00 9.96 -39.10
CA SER A 220 3.01 10.56 -40.44
C SER A 220 2.89 9.50 -41.53
N GLU A 221 2.28 9.86 -42.65
CA GLU A 221 2.23 9.03 -43.87
C GLU A 221 3.39 9.35 -44.82
N ASP A 222 3.87 10.60 -44.83
CA ASP A 222 4.85 11.14 -45.78
C ASP A 222 6.25 11.37 -45.18
N GLY A 223 6.40 11.21 -43.86
CA GLY A 223 7.63 11.44 -43.11
C GLY A 223 7.97 12.92 -42.93
N ARG A 224 7.05 13.83 -43.27
CA ARG A 224 7.22 15.29 -43.17
C ARG A 224 6.19 15.91 -42.24
N ASN A 225 4.91 15.59 -42.45
CA ASN A 225 3.79 16.12 -41.70
C ASN A 225 3.42 15.16 -40.57
N PHE A 226 3.82 15.50 -39.35
CA PHE A 226 3.55 14.69 -38.16
C PHE A 226 2.36 15.23 -37.37
N ARG A 227 1.38 14.37 -37.09
CA ARG A 227 0.31 14.67 -36.14
C ARG A 227 0.57 13.97 -34.81
N THR A 228 0.23 14.63 -33.71
CA THR A 228 0.33 14.05 -32.38
C THR A 228 -0.77 13.00 -32.18
N VAL A 229 -0.37 11.80 -31.76
CA VAL A 229 -1.28 10.71 -31.38
C VAL A 229 -1.61 10.83 -29.89
N ARG A 230 -0.59 10.85 -29.03
CA ARG A 230 -0.77 10.90 -27.58
C ARG A 230 0.45 11.46 -26.86
N LYS A 231 0.23 12.30 -25.84
CA LYS A 231 1.29 12.78 -24.93
C LYS A 231 1.55 11.75 -23.82
N PHE A 232 2.76 11.73 -23.29
CA PHE A 232 3.12 10.83 -22.19
C PHE A 232 4.05 11.47 -21.15
N SER A 233 3.99 10.90 -19.94
CA SER A 233 4.97 11.09 -18.89
C SER A 233 5.38 9.72 -18.39
N ILE A 234 6.67 9.40 -18.47
CA ILE A 234 7.19 8.15 -17.91
C ILE A 234 7.07 8.24 -16.38
N PRO A 235 6.49 7.24 -15.70
CA PRO A 235 6.40 7.24 -14.24
C PRO A 235 7.78 7.19 -13.57
N ARG A 236 7.87 7.70 -12.35
CA ARG A 236 9.07 7.58 -11.53
C ARG A 236 9.35 6.14 -11.16
N GLY A 237 10.56 5.68 -11.49
CA GLY A 237 11.06 4.37 -11.06
C GLY A 237 11.49 4.42 -9.61
N PHE A 238 11.07 3.42 -8.82
CA PHE A 238 11.57 3.20 -7.46
C PHE A 238 12.35 1.88 -7.39
N MET A 239 11.68 0.75 -7.27
CA MET A 239 12.33 -0.56 -7.04
C MET A 239 12.52 -1.41 -8.30
N ILE A 240 11.72 -1.13 -9.32
CA ILE A 240 11.73 -1.78 -10.64
C ILE A 240 11.69 -0.68 -11.68
N ARG A 241 12.26 -0.96 -12.86
CA ARG A 241 12.20 -0.05 -14.00
C ARG A 241 10.73 0.13 -14.40
N PRO A 242 10.19 1.36 -14.37
CA PRO A 242 8.78 1.58 -14.65
C PRO A 242 8.52 1.32 -16.12
N VAL A 243 7.44 0.59 -16.42
CA VAL A 243 7.00 0.39 -17.80
C VAL A 243 5.95 1.45 -18.10
N LEU A 244 6.26 2.36 -19.03
CA LEU A 244 5.24 3.22 -19.62
C LEU A 244 4.52 2.44 -20.71
N THR A 245 3.21 2.33 -20.58
CA THR A 245 2.33 1.76 -21.61
C THR A 245 1.23 2.75 -21.94
N LEU A 246 1.10 3.09 -23.22
CA LEU A 246 0.02 3.88 -23.78
C LEU A 246 -0.79 3.00 -24.73
N VAL A 247 -2.11 3.07 -24.65
CA VAL A 247 -3.03 2.50 -25.62
C VAL A 247 -3.84 3.64 -26.26
N PHE A 248 -4.15 3.50 -27.54
CA PHE A 248 -4.87 4.54 -28.29
C PHE A 248 -5.70 3.89 -29.38
N GLU A 249 -6.70 4.64 -29.87
CA GLU A 249 -7.46 4.24 -31.06
C GLU A 249 -6.51 3.87 -32.20
N PRO A 250 -6.82 2.84 -33.02
CA PRO A 250 -5.92 2.37 -34.05
C PRO A 250 -5.46 3.51 -34.98
N VAL A 251 -4.15 3.73 -35.03
CA VAL A 251 -3.54 4.75 -35.87
C VAL A 251 -2.72 4.09 -36.97
N ARG A 252 -3.09 4.40 -38.21
CA ARG A 252 -2.35 4.00 -39.41
C ARG A 252 -1.34 5.09 -39.80
N GLY A 253 -0.14 4.65 -40.19
CA GLY A 253 0.90 5.51 -40.73
C GLY A 253 2.13 4.73 -41.18
N ARG A 254 3.01 5.37 -41.93
CA ARG A 254 4.30 4.77 -42.34
C ARG A 254 5.45 5.20 -41.43
N PHE A 255 5.35 6.36 -40.81
CA PHE A 255 6.37 6.94 -39.94
C PHE A 255 5.79 7.20 -38.56
N PHE A 256 6.45 6.73 -37.51
CA PHE A 256 6.09 7.00 -36.13
C PHE A 256 7.26 7.64 -35.40
N ARG A 257 6.99 8.66 -34.60
CA ARG A 257 8.02 9.40 -33.88
C ARG A 257 7.71 9.44 -32.39
N VAL A 258 8.62 8.91 -31.57
CA VAL A 258 8.61 9.07 -30.11
C VAL A 258 9.44 10.29 -29.80
N VAL A 259 8.78 11.39 -29.46
CA VAL A 259 9.40 12.70 -29.21
C VAL A 259 9.49 12.93 -27.71
N PHE A 260 10.68 13.24 -27.21
CA PHE A 260 10.94 13.67 -25.84
C PHE A 260 11.11 15.19 -25.79
N THR A 261 10.26 15.85 -25.03
CA THR A 261 10.25 17.32 -24.88
C THR A 261 10.85 17.77 -23.56
N ARG A 262 10.93 16.88 -22.56
CA ARG A 262 11.46 17.20 -21.23
C ARG A 262 12.18 16.00 -20.62
N ALA A 263 13.39 16.23 -20.11
CA ALA A 263 14.07 15.30 -19.22
C ALA A 263 13.66 15.52 -17.76
N CYS A 264 13.84 14.50 -16.92
CA CYS A 264 13.60 14.61 -15.50
C CYS A 264 14.61 15.61 -14.87
N PRO A 265 14.24 16.31 -13.78
CA PRO A 265 15.16 17.26 -13.14
C PRO A 265 16.49 16.60 -12.74
N GLY A 266 17.59 17.17 -13.23
CA GLY A 266 18.96 16.71 -12.98
C GLY A 266 19.47 15.62 -13.95
N ALA A 267 18.66 15.09 -14.86
CA ALA A 267 19.16 14.17 -15.88
C ALA A 267 19.92 14.89 -16.99
N ARG A 268 21.09 14.34 -17.33
CA ARG A 268 21.95 14.81 -18.44
C ARG A 268 21.61 14.15 -19.78
N SER A 269 20.88 13.04 -19.75
CA SER A 269 20.49 12.23 -20.91
C SER A 269 19.17 11.50 -20.66
N ILE A 270 18.56 11.00 -21.73
CA ILE A 270 17.46 10.04 -21.69
C ILE A 270 18.02 8.67 -22.07
N ARG A 271 17.89 7.70 -21.17
CA ARG A 271 18.34 6.33 -21.38
C ARG A 271 17.12 5.45 -21.61
N LEU A 272 17.18 4.60 -22.63
CA LEU A 272 16.07 3.74 -23.05
C LEU A 272 16.60 2.32 -23.24
N SER A 273 15.93 1.35 -22.63
CA SER A 273 16.22 -0.07 -22.86
C SER A 273 15.32 -0.66 -23.93
N GLU A 274 14.04 -0.30 -23.99
CA GLU A 274 13.14 -0.82 -25.02
C GLU A 274 12.12 0.22 -25.45
N VAL A 275 11.81 0.24 -26.75
CA VAL A 275 10.71 1.02 -27.32
C VAL A 275 9.94 0.15 -28.31
N GLU A 276 8.67 -0.10 -28.02
CA GLU A 276 7.82 -0.99 -28.82
C GLU A 276 6.55 -0.24 -29.25
N ILE A 277 6.37 -0.05 -30.56
CA ILE A 277 5.12 0.42 -31.16
C ILE A 277 4.41 -0.79 -31.74
N SER A 278 3.30 -1.20 -31.13
CA SER A 278 2.71 -2.52 -31.38
C SER A 278 1.33 -2.43 -32.05
N PRO A 279 0.99 -3.38 -32.95
CA PRO A 279 -0.38 -3.54 -33.42
C PRO A 279 -1.27 -4.20 -32.35
N MET A 280 -0.66 -4.82 -31.33
CA MET A 280 -1.32 -5.51 -30.22
C MET A 280 -1.82 -4.53 -29.17
N LEU A 281 -2.87 -4.94 -28.46
CA LEU A 281 -3.30 -4.27 -27.23
C LEU A 281 -2.32 -4.52 -26.10
N ARG A 282 -2.24 -3.54 -25.19
CA ARG A 282 -1.47 -3.61 -23.95
C ARG A 282 -2.31 -3.11 -22.78
N VAL A 283 -1.93 -3.45 -21.56
CA VAL A 283 -2.57 -2.92 -20.36
C VAL A 283 -1.88 -1.63 -19.93
N GLU A 284 -2.62 -0.52 -19.86
CA GLU A 284 -2.09 0.73 -19.31
C GLU A 284 -1.86 0.64 -17.80
N ASN A 285 -0.84 1.35 -17.33
CA ASN A 285 -0.47 1.43 -15.92
C ASN A 285 -0.19 0.05 -15.29
N ILE A 286 0.39 -0.87 -16.08
CA ILE A 286 0.68 -2.23 -15.61
C ILE A 286 1.55 -2.25 -14.34
N THR A 287 2.51 -1.32 -14.22
CA THR A 287 3.37 -1.21 -13.04
C THR A 287 2.56 -1.11 -11.75
N ALA A 288 1.46 -0.33 -11.74
CA ALA A 288 0.56 -0.27 -10.60
C ALA A 288 -0.39 -1.49 -10.54
N LYS A 289 -0.97 -1.88 -11.69
CA LYS A 289 -1.99 -2.94 -11.75
C LYS A 289 -1.46 -4.34 -11.43
N ALA A 290 -0.15 -4.57 -11.59
CA ALA A 290 0.55 -5.79 -11.21
C ALA A 290 1.35 -5.64 -9.88
N CYS A 291 1.04 -4.63 -9.07
CA CYS A 291 1.64 -4.40 -7.74
C CYS A 291 3.17 -4.20 -7.73
N TYR A 292 3.77 -3.65 -8.78
CA TYR A 292 5.17 -3.18 -8.74
C TYR A 292 5.31 -1.78 -8.14
N LEU A 293 4.19 -1.05 -8.03
CA LEU A 293 4.02 0.22 -7.33
C LEU A 293 2.67 0.22 -6.60
N ARG A 294 2.59 0.85 -5.42
CA ARG A 294 1.30 1.17 -4.80
C ARG A 294 0.63 2.30 -5.60
N ALA A 295 -0.57 2.05 -6.13
CA ALA A 295 -1.49 3.09 -6.57
C ALA A 295 -2.88 2.76 -6.02
N ASN A 296 -3.45 3.62 -5.18
CA ASN A 296 -4.74 3.35 -4.57
C ASN A 296 -5.84 3.38 -5.62
N ARG A 297 -6.64 2.31 -5.68
CA ARG A 297 -7.77 2.14 -6.60
C ARG A 297 -7.37 2.49 -8.04
N PRO A 298 -6.42 1.74 -8.64
CA PRO A 298 -5.94 2.04 -10.00
C PRO A 298 -7.05 1.87 -11.05
N GLY A 299 -8.21 1.31 -10.67
CA GLY A 299 -9.35 1.11 -11.53
C GLY A 299 -9.07 0.05 -12.61
N LEU A 300 -10.06 -0.15 -13.49
CA LEU A 300 -9.81 -0.82 -14.76
C LEU A 300 -9.62 0.25 -15.83
N GLY A 301 -8.73 -0.01 -16.78
CA GLY A 301 -8.50 0.87 -17.92
C GLY A 301 -9.72 0.97 -18.87
N PRO A 302 -9.68 1.86 -19.87
CA PRO A 302 -10.68 1.89 -20.93
C PRO A 302 -10.67 0.57 -21.71
N PHE A 303 -11.85 0.01 -21.97
CA PHE A 303 -12.01 -1.18 -22.80
C PHE A 303 -12.13 -0.77 -24.26
N LEU A 304 -10.98 -0.52 -24.89
CA LEU A 304 -10.93 -0.29 -26.32
C LEU A 304 -11.30 -1.59 -27.04
N GLU A 305 -12.31 -1.53 -27.90
CA GLU A 305 -12.66 -2.64 -28.77
C GLU A 305 -11.52 -2.86 -29.78
N ALA A 306 -11.11 -4.11 -29.92
CA ALA A 306 -10.16 -4.50 -30.95
C ALA A 306 -10.51 -5.89 -31.48
N PRO A 307 -10.12 -6.18 -32.73
CA PRO A 307 -10.21 -7.54 -33.26
C PRO A 307 -9.48 -8.56 -32.36
N PRO A 308 -9.97 -9.81 -32.24
CA PRO A 308 -9.39 -10.83 -31.37
C PRO A 308 -7.89 -11.11 -31.62
N GLU A 309 -7.40 -10.90 -32.83
CA GLU A 309 -5.98 -11.05 -33.17
C GLU A 309 -5.07 -10.00 -32.52
N CYS A 310 -5.63 -8.94 -31.93
CA CYS A 310 -4.88 -7.91 -31.21
C CYS A 310 -4.62 -8.28 -29.74
N SER A 311 -5.08 -9.44 -29.29
CA SER A 311 -4.84 -10.00 -27.96
C SER A 311 -4.34 -11.46 -28.07
N ILE A 312 -3.86 -12.00 -26.96
CA ILE A 312 -3.40 -13.39 -26.86
C ILE A 312 -4.60 -14.28 -26.56
N PRO A 313 -4.95 -15.27 -27.39
CA PRO A 313 -5.96 -16.25 -27.03
C PRO A 313 -5.46 -17.09 -25.83
N LYS A 314 -6.25 -17.20 -24.76
CA LYS A 314 -5.90 -17.93 -23.53
C LYS A 314 -5.53 -19.38 -23.84
N ALA A 315 -6.28 -20.02 -24.74
CA ALA A 315 -6.03 -21.39 -25.18
C ALA A 315 -4.69 -21.58 -25.92
N LYS A 316 -4.04 -20.49 -26.35
CA LYS A 316 -2.72 -20.50 -27.01
C LYS A 316 -1.59 -20.04 -26.08
N VAL A 317 -1.85 -19.86 -24.78
CA VAL A 317 -0.80 -19.74 -23.77
C VAL A 317 -0.35 -21.16 -23.40
N LEU A 318 0.80 -21.54 -23.93
CA LEU A 318 1.39 -22.87 -23.77
C LEU A 318 2.33 -22.89 -22.57
N ASP A 319 2.16 -23.85 -21.68
CA ASP A 319 3.16 -24.13 -20.65
C ASP A 319 4.29 -24.99 -21.25
N LEU A 320 5.50 -24.44 -21.26
CA LEU A 320 6.72 -25.08 -21.73
C LEU A 320 7.66 -25.44 -20.56
N THR A 321 7.19 -25.38 -19.32
CA THR A 321 8.01 -25.66 -18.12
C THR A 321 8.58 -27.08 -18.16
N ASP A 322 7.85 -28.05 -18.69
CA ASP A 322 8.34 -29.43 -18.88
C ASP A 322 9.20 -29.61 -20.15
N LYS A 323 9.43 -28.55 -20.92
CA LYS A 323 10.24 -28.55 -22.16
C LYS A 323 11.60 -27.88 -21.99
N VAL A 324 11.91 -27.46 -20.77
CA VAL A 324 13.20 -26.90 -20.41
C VAL A 324 14.00 -27.85 -19.55
N VAL A 325 15.32 -27.84 -19.72
CA VAL A 325 16.25 -28.64 -18.93
C VAL A 325 17.37 -27.73 -18.43
N MET A 326 17.78 -27.93 -17.18
CA MET A 326 18.96 -27.28 -16.63
C MET A 326 20.23 -27.97 -17.16
N GLU A 327 21.07 -27.22 -17.86
CA GLU A 327 22.41 -27.62 -18.28
C GLU A 327 23.43 -26.73 -17.54
N GLY A 328 23.90 -27.20 -16.38
CA GLY A 328 24.68 -26.35 -15.47
C GLY A 328 23.84 -25.17 -14.95
N PRO A 329 24.31 -23.90 -15.05
CA PRO A 329 23.54 -22.72 -14.66
C PRO A 329 22.55 -22.23 -15.74
N ALA A 330 22.57 -22.81 -16.95
CA ALA A 330 21.76 -22.40 -18.08
C ALA A 330 20.45 -23.19 -18.16
N LEU A 331 19.34 -22.51 -18.43
CA LEU A 331 18.05 -23.15 -18.69
C LEU A 331 17.85 -23.24 -20.21
N ARG A 332 17.84 -24.45 -20.75
CA ARG A 332 17.81 -24.70 -22.19
C ARG A 332 16.42 -25.16 -22.62
N LEU A 333 15.86 -24.51 -23.64
CA LEU A 333 14.58 -24.85 -24.24
C LEU A 333 14.78 -25.65 -25.52
N ARG A 334 14.14 -26.83 -25.57
CA ARG A 334 14.01 -27.63 -26.79
C ARG A 334 12.55 -27.70 -27.19
N TRP A 335 12.20 -27.01 -28.26
CA TRP A 335 10.80 -26.87 -28.67
C TRP A 335 10.65 -26.78 -30.18
N ARG A 336 9.59 -27.40 -30.71
CA ARG A 336 9.16 -27.23 -32.10
C ARG A 336 8.15 -26.10 -32.15
N VAL A 337 8.63 -24.90 -32.48
CA VAL A 337 7.81 -23.69 -32.57
C VAL A 337 6.77 -23.89 -33.69
N PRO A 338 5.47 -23.76 -33.39
CA PRO A 338 4.41 -23.79 -34.41
C PRO A 338 4.56 -22.64 -35.40
N GLU A 339 3.82 -22.70 -36.51
CA GLU A 339 3.77 -21.60 -37.47
C GLU A 339 3.36 -20.27 -36.80
N GLY A 340 3.97 -19.16 -37.25
CA GLY A 340 3.71 -17.81 -36.77
C GLY A 340 4.81 -17.23 -35.87
N SER A 341 4.53 -16.04 -35.33
CA SER A 341 5.38 -15.33 -34.36
C SER A 341 4.98 -15.69 -32.93
N TRP A 342 5.97 -16.08 -32.13
CA TRP A 342 5.80 -16.55 -30.76
C TRP A 342 6.75 -15.84 -29.81
N THR A 343 6.25 -15.41 -28.67
CA THR A 343 7.09 -15.00 -27.55
C THR A 343 7.16 -16.13 -26.54
N VAL A 344 8.37 -16.48 -26.11
CA VAL A 344 8.62 -17.34 -24.96
C VAL A 344 9.03 -16.46 -23.78
N LEU A 345 8.29 -16.57 -22.69
CA LEU A 345 8.45 -15.81 -21.47
C LEU A 345 8.90 -16.75 -20.35
N ARG A 346 10.12 -16.52 -19.83
CA ARG A 346 10.63 -17.19 -18.63
C ARG A 346 10.35 -16.31 -17.43
N LEU A 347 9.42 -16.72 -16.59
CA LEU A 347 9.04 -16.01 -15.37
C LEU A 347 9.74 -16.65 -14.17
N GLY A 348 10.16 -15.83 -13.23
CA GLY A 348 10.65 -16.26 -11.92
C GLY A 348 10.43 -15.19 -10.88
N HIS A 349 11.00 -15.38 -9.69
CA HIS A 349 11.00 -14.37 -8.65
C HIS A 349 12.37 -14.24 -7.98
N THR A 350 12.59 -13.07 -7.38
CA THR A 350 13.80 -12.69 -6.64
C THR A 350 13.42 -11.71 -5.52
N PRO A 351 14.25 -11.47 -4.49
CA PRO A 351 13.92 -10.53 -3.44
C PRO A 351 13.81 -9.10 -3.98
N THR A 352 12.98 -8.26 -3.35
CA THR A 352 12.91 -6.83 -3.66
C THR A 352 14.24 -6.12 -3.35
N GLY A 353 14.97 -6.64 -2.37
CA GLY A 353 16.23 -6.09 -1.83
C GLY A 353 16.02 -5.01 -0.76
N LYS A 354 14.80 -4.90 -0.22
CA LYS A 354 14.47 -3.92 0.81
C LYS A 354 14.90 -4.42 2.19
N THR A 355 15.31 -3.47 3.03
CA THR A 355 15.75 -3.70 4.40
C THR A 355 15.00 -2.80 5.36
N ASN A 356 14.95 -3.21 6.63
CA ASN A 356 14.46 -2.36 7.70
C ASN A 356 15.35 -1.13 7.90
N HIS A 357 14.79 -0.03 8.39
CA HIS A 357 15.50 1.24 8.53
C HIS A 357 14.85 2.21 9.54
N PRO A 358 15.60 3.25 9.98
CA PRO A 358 17.05 3.30 10.07
C PRO A 358 17.51 2.50 11.29
N ALA A 359 18.05 1.33 11.03
CA ALA A 359 18.45 0.37 12.05
C ALA A 359 19.95 0.51 12.37
N PRO A 360 20.38 0.17 13.60
CA PRO A 360 21.78 -0.12 13.89
C PRO A 360 22.30 -1.22 12.95
N PRO A 361 23.60 -1.22 12.58
CA PRO A 361 24.14 -2.18 11.63
C PRO A 361 23.85 -3.64 11.98
N GLU A 362 23.88 -4.00 13.27
CA GLU A 362 23.59 -5.36 13.74
C GLU A 362 22.13 -5.79 13.62
N GLY A 363 21.21 -4.83 13.49
CA GLY A 363 19.78 -5.07 13.31
C GLY A 363 19.31 -4.91 11.86
N THR A 364 20.19 -4.50 10.93
CA THR A 364 19.83 -4.26 9.53
C THR A 364 19.86 -5.56 8.74
N GLY A 365 18.77 -5.87 8.03
CA GLY A 365 18.76 -6.95 7.04
C GLY A 365 17.49 -6.95 6.20
N LEU A 366 17.29 -8.00 5.41
CA LEU A 366 16.18 -8.06 4.46
C LEU A 366 14.82 -8.02 5.19
N GLU A 367 13.85 -7.37 4.56
CA GLU A 367 12.46 -7.40 4.97
C GLU A 367 11.83 -8.77 4.71
N CYS A 368 11.14 -9.33 5.70
CA CYS A 368 10.48 -10.63 5.55
C CYS A 368 9.40 -10.60 4.47
N ASP A 369 9.12 -11.76 3.85
CA ASP A 369 8.00 -11.95 2.95
C ASP A 369 6.68 -11.63 3.67
N LYS A 370 5.93 -10.65 3.14
CA LYS A 370 4.66 -10.18 3.72
C LYS A 370 3.45 -10.95 3.17
N LEU A 371 3.62 -11.70 2.08
CA LEU A 371 2.58 -12.55 1.49
C LEU A 371 2.62 -13.99 2.00
N SER A 372 3.69 -14.38 2.72
CA SER A 372 3.86 -15.73 3.26
C SER A 372 4.01 -15.72 4.78
N LYS A 373 3.26 -16.62 5.45
CA LYS A 373 3.38 -16.81 6.90
C LYS A 373 4.79 -17.22 7.32
N ARG A 374 5.54 -17.88 6.42
CA ARG A 374 6.91 -18.33 6.68
C ARG A 374 7.85 -17.16 7.01
N GLY A 375 7.69 -16.02 6.32
CA GLY A 375 8.49 -14.82 6.59
C GLY A 375 8.22 -14.24 7.97
N ALA A 376 6.93 -14.07 8.31
CA ALA A 376 6.50 -13.59 9.63
C ALA A 376 6.91 -14.55 10.77
N ASP A 377 6.76 -15.87 10.57
CA ASP A 377 7.13 -16.88 11.56
C ASP A 377 8.63 -16.95 11.80
N LEU A 378 9.44 -16.83 10.74
CA LEU A 378 10.90 -16.73 10.85
C LEU A 378 11.28 -15.50 11.66
N HIS A 379 10.74 -14.33 11.30
CA HIS A 379 11.04 -13.08 12.02
C HIS A 379 10.66 -13.16 13.50
N TRP A 380 9.46 -13.68 13.81
CA TRP A 380 9.02 -13.86 15.18
C TRP A 380 9.95 -14.77 15.97
N ARG A 381 10.30 -15.93 15.41
CA ARG A 381 11.13 -16.94 16.07
C ARG A 381 12.54 -16.43 16.37
N GLU A 382 13.18 -15.80 15.39
CA GLU A 382 14.59 -15.40 15.49
C GLU A 382 14.78 -14.11 16.31
N HIS A 383 13.72 -13.30 16.49
CA HIS A 383 13.85 -12.01 17.14
C HIS A 383 12.87 -11.77 18.28
N LEU A 384 11.56 -11.69 18.00
CA LEU A 384 10.57 -11.32 19.01
C LEU A 384 10.47 -12.35 20.14
N LEU A 385 10.66 -13.63 19.83
CA LEU A 385 10.65 -14.68 20.84
C LEU A 385 11.79 -14.52 21.85
N GLU A 386 12.94 -13.99 21.47
CA GLU A 386 14.05 -13.72 22.40
C GLU A 386 13.71 -12.56 23.35
N ILE A 387 12.99 -11.54 22.87
CA ILE A 387 12.47 -10.45 23.71
C ILE A 387 11.42 -11.00 24.70
N VAL A 388 10.52 -11.85 24.23
CA VAL A 388 9.51 -12.53 25.07
C VAL A 388 10.20 -13.34 26.17
N LYS A 389 11.20 -14.15 25.83
CA LYS A 389 11.99 -14.93 26.80
C LYS A 389 12.69 -14.03 27.82
N ALA A 390 13.35 -12.97 27.36
CA ALA A 390 14.05 -12.02 28.24
C ALA A 390 13.11 -11.27 29.20
N SER A 391 11.83 -11.15 28.84
CA SER A 391 10.79 -10.48 29.64
C SER A 391 10.17 -11.40 30.71
N GLY A 392 10.33 -12.72 30.60
CA GLY A 392 9.94 -13.69 31.62
C GLY A 392 8.49 -13.56 32.11
N PRO A 393 8.22 -13.52 33.42
CA PRO A 393 6.85 -13.54 33.98
C PRO A 393 6.06 -12.23 33.78
N PHE A 394 6.68 -11.23 33.13
CA PHE A 394 6.10 -9.92 32.85
C PHE A 394 5.46 -9.83 31.45
N VAL A 395 5.56 -10.87 30.63
CA VAL A 395 4.87 -10.98 29.34
C VAL A 395 3.35 -10.99 29.56
N GLY A 396 2.63 -10.18 28.79
CA GLY A 396 1.19 -9.93 28.95
C GLY A 396 0.84 -9.05 30.16
N LYS A 397 1.84 -8.56 30.91
CA LYS A 397 1.69 -7.64 32.04
C LYS A 397 2.41 -6.33 31.75
N ALA A 398 3.70 -6.26 32.06
CA ALA A 398 4.52 -5.08 31.80
C ALA A 398 5.03 -5.06 30.36
N LEU A 399 5.38 -6.20 29.76
CA LEU A 399 5.47 -6.29 28.29
C LEU A 399 4.06 -6.55 27.77
N LYS A 400 3.45 -5.52 27.22
CA LYS A 400 2.02 -5.48 26.90
C LYS A 400 1.73 -5.78 25.42
N GLY A 401 2.65 -5.45 24.52
CA GLY A 401 2.39 -5.61 23.10
C GLY A 401 3.61 -5.53 22.19
N VAL A 402 3.33 -5.72 20.90
CA VAL A 402 4.25 -5.50 19.78
C VAL A 402 3.64 -4.45 18.86
N LEU A 403 4.47 -3.54 18.36
CA LEU A 403 4.09 -2.52 17.38
C LEU A 403 4.65 -2.87 16.01
N ILE A 404 3.79 -2.79 14.99
CA ILE A 404 4.19 -2.65 13.59
C ILE A 404 3.91 -1.21 13.19
N ASP A 405 4.96 -0.46 12.95
CA ASP A 405 4.87 0.94 12.52
C ASP A 405 4.38 1.08 11.08
N SER A 406 4.27 2.32 10.59
CA SER A 406 3.87 2.62 9.22
C SER A 406 4.82 1.97 8.21
N TYR A 407 4.24 1.53 7.09
CA TYR A 407 4.92 0.66 6.14
C TYR A 407 5.71 1.44 5.09
N GLU A 408 7.04 1.35 5.09
CA GLU A 408 7.90 2.17 4.23
C GLU A 408 8.79 1.37 3.26
N VAL A 409 8.59 0.07 3.17
CA VAL A 409 9.50 -0.84 2.45
C VAL A 409 9.03 -1.24 1.05
N GLY A 410 8.01 -0.57 0.53
CA GLY A 410 7.53 -0.67 -0.84
C GLY A 410 6.78 -1.95 -1.16
N PRO A 411 6.28 -2.10 -2.39
CA PRO A 411 5.57 -3.29 -2.82
C PRO A 411 6.35 -4.59 -2.95
N GLN A 412 5.57 -5.65 -2.77
CA GLN A 412 5.84 -7.04 -3.11
C GLN A 412 4.61 -7.57 -3.86
N ASN A 413 4.82 -8.37 -4.90
CA ASN A 413 3.75 -8.92 -5.72
C ASN A 413 3.85 -10.43 -5.96
N TRP A 414 4.78 -11.11 -5.29
CA TRP A 414 4.94 -12.54 -5.42
C TRP A 414 5.34 -13.19 -4.11
N THR A 415 5.03 -14.48 -4.00
CA THR A 415 5.60 -15.42 -3.02
C THR A 415 5.49 -16.83 -3.62
N ALA A 416 6.25 -17.79 -3.10
CA ALA A 416 6.25 -19.16 -3.63
C ALA A 416 4.86 -19.81 -3.57
N GLU A 417 4.08 -19.51 -2.53
CA GLU A 417 2.73 -20.04 -2.36
C GLU A 417 1.65 -19.27 -3.16
N PHE A 418 1.99 -18.20 -3.88
CA PHE A 418 1.01 -17.31 -4.52
C PHE A 418 0.08 -18.02 -5.52
N PRO A 419 0.54 -18.91 -6.43
CA PRO A 419 -0.35 -19.60 -7.35
C PRO A 419 -1.42 -20.45 -6.64
N LYS A 420 -1.04 -21.10 -5.53
CA LYS A 420 -1.96 -21.88 -4.71
C LYS A 420 -3.00 -20.97 -4.04
N GLU A 421 -2.54 -19.93 -3.35
CA GLU A 421 -3.41 -18.95 -2.67
C GLU A 421 -4.35 -18.26 -3.66
N PHE A 422 -3.86 -17.90 -4.85
CA PHE A 422 -4.67 -17.31 -5.91
C PHE A 422 -5.80 -18.24 -6.35
N LYS A 423 -5.47 -19.50 -6.66
CA LYS A 423 -6.46 -20.49 -7.10
C LYS A 423 -7.50 -20.79 -6.02
N GLU A 424 -7.07 -20.93 -4.77
CA GLU A 424 -7.98 -21.16 -3.63
C GLU A 424 -8.92 -19.97 -3.38
N ARG A 425 -8.44 -18.74 -3.55
CA ARG A 425 -9.21 -17.52 -3.25
C ARG A 425 -10.05 -16.99 -4.40
N ARG A 426 -9.66 -17.25 -5.65
CA ARG A 426 -10.29 -16.70 -6.86
C ARG A 426 -10.98 -17.77 -7.73
N GLY A 427 -10.71 -19.06 -7.48
CA GLY A 427 -11.39 -20.18 -8.12
C GLY A 427 -10.87 -20.55 -9.52
N TYR A 428 -9.78 -19.96 -10.01
CA TYR A 428 -9.21 -20.30 -11.32
C TYR A 428 -7.67 -20.23 -11.33
N ASP A 429 -7.07 -20.83 -12.36
CA ASP A 429 -5.61 -20.92 -12.50
C ASP A 429 -4.99 -19.59 -12.97
N ILE A 430 -3.89 -19.19 -12.34
CA ILE A 430 -3.13 -17.99 -12.69
C ILE A 430 -2.29 -18.18 -13.96
N LEU A 431 -1.88 -19.40 -14.28
CA LEU A 431 -0.85 -19.67 -15.29
C LEU A 431 -1.18 -19.09 -16.67
N PRO A 432 -2.41 -19.26 -17.21
CA PRO A 432 -2.76 -18.68 -18.52
C PRO A 432 -2.74 -17.15 -18.56
N PHE A 433 -2.75 -16.49 -17.40
CA PHE A 433 -2.80 -15.04 -17.26
C PHE A 433 -1.47 -14.41 -16.84
N LEU A 434 -0.41 -15.21 -16.60
CA LEU A 434 0.94 -14.69 -16.34
C LEU A 434 1.45 -13.67 -17.38
N PRO A 435 1.14 -13.77 -18.69
CA PRO A 435 1.51 -12.72 -19.65
C PRO A 435 0.95 -11.35 -19.27
N VAL A 436 -0.23 -11.31 -18.65
CA VAL A 436 -0.91 -10.07 -18.27
C VAL A 436 -0.10 -9.26 -17.26
N LEU A 437 0.64 -9.91 -16.36
CA LEU A 437 1.52 -9.26 -15.38
C LEU A 437 2.70 -8.49 -16.03
N THR A 438 2.95 -8.72 -17.32
CA THR A 438 3.93 -7.99 -18.15
C THR A 438 3.29 -6.93 -19.05
N GLY A 439 1.99 -6.69 -18.92
CA GLY A 439 1.24 -5.68 -19.67
C GLY A 439 0.67 -6.18 -20.99
N ARG A 440 0.73 -7.49 -21.25
CA ARG A 440 0.07 -8.12 -22.40
C ARG A 440 -1.42 -8.30 -22.13
N VAL A 441 -2.21 -8.44 -23.18
CA VAL A 441 -3.65 -8.69 -23.08
C VAL A 441 -3.92 -10.14 -23.45
N VAL A 442 -4.53 -10.88 -22.54
CA VAL A 442 -5.07 -12.23 -22.76
C VAL A 442 -6.59 -12.13 -22.91
N GLU A 443 -7.14 -12.74 -23.96
CA GLU A 443 -8.54 -12.66 -24.44
C GLU A 443 -8.97 -11.25 -24.83
N SER A 444 -9.12 -10.34 -23.86
CA SER A 444 -9.53 -8.96 -24.07
C SER A 444 -9.02 -8.06 -22.95
N LEU A 445 -9.07 -6.74 -23.16
CA LEU A 445 -8.74 -5.78 -22.11
C LEU A 445 -9.61 -6.00 -20.86
N GLU A 446 -10.90 -6.27 -21.04
CA GLU A 446 -11.80 -6.53 -19.92
C GLU A 446 -11.38 -7.77 -19.12
N VAL A 447 -11.12 -8.89 -19.78
CA VAL A 447 -10.69 -10.13 -19.11
C VAL A 447 -9.35 -9.92 -18.38
N SER A 448 -8.39 -9.27 -19.04
CA SER A 448 -7.06 -9.01 -18.46
C SER A 448 -7.10 -8.03 -17.28
N GLU A 449 -7.93 -6.99 -17.36
CA GLU A 449 -8.10 -6.02 -16.27
C GLU A 449 -8.81 -6.66 -15.06
N ARG A 450 -9.84 -7.50 -15.29
CA ARG A 450 -10.50 -8.28 -14.24
C ARG A 450 -9.54 -9.27 -13.57
N PHE A 451 -8.69 -9.94 -14.35
CA PHE A 451 -7.60 -10.74 -13.80
C PHE A 451 -6.66 -9.91 -12.91
N LEU A 452 -6.25 -8.72 -13.36
CA LEU A 452 -5.38 -7.85 -12.57
C LEU A 452 -6.07 -7.35 -11.30
N PHE A 453 -7.38 -7.10 -11.33
CA PHE A 453 -8.16 -6.83 -10.12
C PHE A 453 -8.04 -7.99 -9.12
N ASP A 454 -8.27 -9.23 -9.56
CA ASP A 454 -8.17 -10.42 -8.72
C ASP A 454 -6.76 -10.63 -8.19
N PHE A 455 -5.73 -10.40 -9.01
CA PHE A 455 -4.33 -10.48 -8.62
C PHE A 455 -4.01 -9.50 -7.48
N ARG A 456 -4.37 -8.22 -7.65
CA ARG A 456 -4.15 -7.20 -6.61
C ARG A 456 -4.94 -7.50 -5.35
N ARG A 457 -6.17 -8.00 -5.50
CA ARG A 457 -7.00 -8.41 -4.37
C ARG A 457 -6.37 -9.54 -3.59
N THR A 458 -5.82 -10.56 -4.26
CA THR A 458 -5.08 -11.64 -3.61
C THR A 458 -3.83 -11.12 -2.90
N VAL A 459 -3.04 -10.21 -3.51
CA VAL A 459 -1.90 -9.57 -2.83
C VAL A 459 -2.36 -8.88 -1.54
N ALA A 460 -3.41 -8.05 -1.59
CA ALA A 460 -3.91 -7.34 -0.43
C ALA A 460 -4.49 -8.27 0.66
N ASP A 461 -5.22 -9.31 0.27
CA ASP A 461 -5.77 -10.31 1.19
C ASP A 461 -4.63 -11.06 1.91
N LEU A 462 -3.55 -11.42 1.21
CA LEU A 462 -2.38 -12.09 1.81
C LEU A 462 -1.61 -11.18 2.77
N PHE A 463 -1.47 -9.88 2.49
CA PHE A 463 -0.92 -8.93 3.46
C PHE A 463 -1.75 -8.91 4.76
N ALA A 464 -3.07 -8.84 4.64
CA ALA A 464 -3.96 -8.83 5.80
C ALA A 464 -3.92 -10.15 6.59
N ASP A 465 -3.90 -11.30 5.89
CA ASP A 465 -3.95 -12.63 6.53
C ASP A 465 -2.59 -13.13 7.00
N ASN A 466 -1.60 -13.15 6.11
CA ASN A 466 -0.33 -13.85 6.31
C ASN A 466 0.71 -13.00 7.04
N TYR A 467 0.57 -11.67 7.01
CA TYR A 467 1.44 -10.76 7.76
C TYR A 467 0.72 -10.19 8.98
N TYR A 468 -0.18 -9.22 8.84
CA TYR A 468 -0.82 -8.57 9.99
C TYR A 468 -1.65 -9.54 10.84
N GLY A 469 -2.46 -10.39 10.19
CA GLY A 469 -3.25 -11.42 10.87
C GLY A 469 -2.38 -12.44 11.59
N ARG A 470 -1.27 -12.84 10.98
CA ARG A 470 -0.32 -13.77 11.60
C ARG A 470 0.39 -13.15 12.81
N PHE A 471 0.81 -11.90 12.73
CA PHE A 471 1.37 -11.19 13.89
C PHE A 471 0.34 -11.07 15.02
N ALA A 472 -0.94 -10.81 14.70
CA ALA A 472 -1.99 -10.78 15.70
C ALA A 472 -2.22 -12.14 16.37
N GLU A 473 -2.15 -13.25 15.62
CA GLU A 473 -2.17 -14.60 16.18
C GLU A 473 -0.97 -14.86 17.10
N LEU A 474 0.23 -14.50 16.67
CA LEU A 474 1.46 -14.71 17.43
C LEU A 474 1.46 -13.91 18.73
N CYS A 475 1.06 -12.63 18.70
CA CYS A 475 0.92 -11.80 19.90
C CYS A 475 -0.07 -12.42 20.90
N ARG A 476 -1.26 -12.84 20.43
CA ARG A 476 -2.28 -13.47 21.27
C ARG A 476 -1.80 -14.74 21.98
N ARG A 477 -0.95 -15.56 21.34
CA ARG A 477 -0.37 -16.77 21.97
C ARG A 477 0.43 -16.46 23.24
N PHE A 478 0.95 -15.24 23.37
CA PHE A 478 1.73 -14.80 24.52
C PHE A 478 0.98 -13.77 25.38
N GLY A 479 -0.32 -13.55 25.14
CA GLY A 479 -1.10 -12.54 25.86
C GLY A 479 -0.67 -11.10 25.55
N LEU A 480 -0.05 -10.87 24.39
CA LEU A 480 0.38 -9.57 23.91
C LEU A 480 -0.67 -8.96 22.98
N GLU A 481 -0.77 -7.63 22.99
CA GLU A 481 -1.56 -6.84 22.04
C GLU A 481 -0.74 -6.46 20.81
N LEU A 482 -1.38 -6.42 19.64
CA LEU A 482 -0.77 -5.90 18.41
C LEU A 482 -1.21 -4.45 18.18
N TYR A 483 -0.23 -3.55 18.11
CA TYR A 483 -0.39 -2.17 17.67
C TYR A 483 0.01 -2.07 16.20
N VAL A 484 -0.76 -1.36 15.38
CA VAL A 484 -0.47 -1.24 13.94
C VAL A 484 -0.77 0.16 13.42
N GLU A 485 0.17 0.74 12.70
CA GLU A 485 -0.06 1.85 11.77
C GLU A 485 -0.29 1.31 10.35
N PRO A 486 -1.56 1.16 9.90
CA PRO A 486 -1.88 0.27 8.79
C PRO A 486 -1.85 0.98 7.44
N TYR A 487 -0.89 1.88 7.22
CA TYR A 487 -0.76 2.68 6.00
C TYR A 487 0.71 2.75 5.56
N GLY A 488 0.95 3.33 4.39
CA GLY A 488 2.29 3.52 3.86
C GLY A 488 2.39 3.18 2.37
N ASN A 489 3.53 2.66 1.91
CA ASN A 489 3.81 2.47 0.48
C ASN A 489 3.67 1.02 -0.03
N GLY A 490 3.05 0.13 0.75
CA GLY A 490 2.77 -1.27 0.37
C GLY A 490 1.44 -1.48 -0.38
N PRO A 491 1.29 -2.53 -1.20
CA PRO A 491 0.14 -2.78 -2.07
C PRO A 491 -0.97 -3.54 -1.33
N PHE A 492 -1.37 -3.04 -0.16
CA PHE A 492 -2.40 -3.64 0.69
C PHE A 492 -3.56 -2.67 0.95
N ASN A 493 -4.61 -3.20 1.57
CA ASN A 493 -5.77 -2.40 1.99
C ASN A 493 -5.60 -1.97 3.45
N ASP A 494 -5.59 -0.65 3.67
CA ASP A 494 -5.25 -0.07 4.97
C ASP A 494 -6.25 -0.52 6.06
N LEU A 495 -7.56 -0.47 5.75
CA LEU A 495 -8.61 -0.82 6.71
C LEU A 495 -8.57 -2.30 7.12
N SER A 496 -8.38 -3.22 6.17
CA SER A 496 -8.37 -4.67 6.44
C SER A 496 -7.12 -5.08 7.22
N CYS A 497 -5.97 -4.47 6.92
CA CYS A 497 -4.73 -4.69 7.67
C CYS A 497 -4.84 -4.15 9.10
N GLY A 498 -5.28 -2.91 9.28
CA GLY A 498 -5.50 -2.35 10.61
C GLY A 498 -6.64 -3.02 11.37
N GLY A 499 -7.59 -3.65 10.66
CA GLY A 499 -8.61 -4.54 11.21
C GLY A 499 -8.05 -5.70 12.03
N ARG A 500 -6.80 -6.12 11.78
CA ARG A 500 -6.11 -7.19 12.53
C ARG A 500 -5.44 -6.75 13.83
N ALA A 501 -5.25 -5.44 14.03
CA ALA A 501 -4.64 -4.90 15.26
C ALA A 501 -5.56 -5.05 16.49
N ASP A 502 -5.01 -5.08 17.69
CA ASP A 502 -5.79 -4.79 18.90
C ASP A 502 -5.97 -3.27 19.06
N VAL A 503 -4.92 -2.51 18.71
CA VAL A 503 -4.90 -1.04 18.73
C VAL A 503 -4.48 -0.51 17.35
N PRO A 504 -5.43 -0.08 16.49
CA PRO A 504 -5.09 0.65 15.27
C PRO A 504 -4.55 2.02 15.63
N MET A 505 -3.51 2.44 14.91
CA MET A 505 -2.80 3.69 15.12
C MET A 505 -2.79 4.55 13.86
N GLY A 506 -2.92 5.86 14.05
CA GLY A 506 -2.60 6.89 13.05
C GLY A 506 -1.36 7.67 13.46
N GLU A 507 -1.06 8.75 12.76
CA GLU A 507 0.02 9.67 13.12
C GLU A 507 -0.41 11.11 12.88
N PHE A 508 0.17 12.05 13.63
CA PHE A 508 0.04 13.45 13.32
C PHE A 508 1.25 14.30 13.72
N TRP A 509 1.52 15.29 12.89
CA TRP A 509 2.75 16.08 12.97
C TRP A 509 2.51 17.54 13.31
N VAL A 510 3.45 18.13 14.04
CA VAL A 510 3.45 19.55 14.39
C VAL A 510 3.66 20.40 13.12
N ARG A 511 2.65 21.22 12.79
CA ARG A 511 2.71 22.27 11.75
C ARG A 511 2.99 21.80 10.31
N SER A 512 2.81 20.51 10.01
CA SER A 512 2.97 19.99 8.63
C SER A 512 1.64 19.78 7.88
N GLY A 513 0.51 19.69 8.60
CA GLY A 513 -0.78 19.29 8.03
C GLY A 513 -0.93 17.77 7.81
N TRP A 514 0.07 16.98 8.22
CA TRP A 514 -0.01 15.52 8.16
C TRP A 514 -0.78 14.97 9.35
N SER A 515 -2.03 14.54 9.10
CA SER A 515 -2.92 13.93 10.12
C SER A 515 -3.98 12.99 9.53
N GLY A 516 -3.91 12.71 8.22
CA GLY A 516 -4.96 11.97 7.51
C GLY A 516 -5.16 10.53 8.00
N SER A 517 -4.11 9.90 8.54
CA SER A 517 -4.18 8.54 9.08
C SER A 517 -4.91 8.44 10.42
N CYS A 518 -5.08 9.53 11.16
CA CYS A 518 -5.83 9.53 12.42
C CYS A 518 -7.30 9.13 12.20
N LYS A 519 -7.96 9.70 11.19
CA LYS A 519 -9.35 9.33 10.84
C LYS A 519 -9.46 7.92 10.26
N LEU A 520 -8.41 7.43 9.59
CA LEU A 520 -8.30 6.03 9.16
C LEU A 520 -8.29 5.08 10.37
N ALA A 521 -7.42 5.32 11.35
CA ALA A 521 -7.34 4.50 12.56
C ALA A 521 -8.66 4.53 13.35
N ALA A 522 -9.28 5.70 13.47
CA ALA A 522 -10.60 5.85 14.09
C ALA A 522 -11.68 5.05 13.34
N SER A 523 -11.77 5.19 12.01
CA SER A 523 -12.73 4.43 11.19
C SER A 523 -12.57 2.92 11.37
N ILE A 524 -11.33 2.42 11.41
CA ILE A 524 -11.03 1.02 11.66
C ILE A 524 -11.53 0.61 13.04
N ALA A 525 -11.21 1.38 14.08
CA ALA A 525 -11.61 1.04 15.44
C ALA A 525 -13.14 1.01 15.59
N HIS A 526 -13.84 2.06 15.12
CA HIS A 526 -15.29 2.14 15.24
C HIS A 526 -15.99 1.00 14.49
N THR A 527 -15.58 0.73 13.25
CA THR A 527 -16.22 -0.28 12.41
C THR A 527 -15.90 -1.71 12.83
N TYR A 528 -14.70 -1.98 13.35
CA TYR A 528 -14.32 -3.29 13.88
C TYR A 528 -14.66 -3.49 15.36
N GLY A 529 -15.13 -2.46 16.07
CA GLY A 529 -15.49 -2.54 17.50
C GLY A 529 -14.31 -2.52 18.46
N LYS A 530 -13.26 -1.78 18.10
CA LYS A 530 -12.09 -1.57 18.96
C LYS A 530 -12.27 -0.29 19.76
N ARG A 531 -11.91 -0.36 21.04
CA ARG A 531 -12.09 0.75 21.97
C ARG A 531 -11.01 1.82 21.86
N VAL A 532 -9.78 1.40 21.60
CA VAL A 532 -8.61 2.30 21.64
C VAL A 532 -8.20 2.64 20.22
N VAL A 533 -8.07 3.96 19.95
CA VAL A 533 -7.51 4.53 18.72
C VAL A 533 -6.23 5.24 19.12
N GLY A 534 -5.10 4.62 18.77
CA GLY A 534 -3.79 5.20 19.05
C GLY A 534 -3.38 6.24 18.01
N ALA A 535 -2.46 7.12 18.38
CA ALA A 535 -1.73 7.90 17.40
C ALA A 535 -0.28 8.15 17.83
N GLU A 536 0.67 7.99 16.91
CA GLU A 536 1.98 8.65 16.96
C GLU A 536 1.73 10.17 17.00
N ALA A 537 2.04 10.77 18.15
CA ALA A 537 1.53 12.09 18.49
C ALA A 537 2.64 13.15 18.49
N PHE A 538 2.40 14.23 17.73
CA PHE A 538 3.20 15.46 17.70
C PHE A 538 4.61 15.32 17.11
N THR A 539 4.80 14.41 16.16
CA THR A 539 6.05 14.29 15.40
C THR A 539 6.41 15.64 14.78
N ALA A 540 7.67 16.05 14.92
CA ALA A 540 8.10 17.37 14.49
C ALA A 540 9.35 17.27 13.62
N SER A 541 9.25 17.82 12.41
CA SER A 541 10.40 17.99 11.53
C SER A 541 11.43 18.95 12.15
N PRO A 542 12.72 18.85 11.79
CA PRO A 542 13.77 19.68 12.38
C PRO A 542 13.45 21.19 12.54
N PRO A 543 12.83 21.89 11.55
CA PRO A 543 12.46 23.30 11.70
C PRO A 543 11.43 23.58 12.82
N HIS A 544 10.55 22.61 13.10
CA HIS A 544 9.46 22.70 14.08
C HIS A 544 9.81 22.08 15.42
N GLY A 545 10.68 21.07 15.44
CA GLY A 545 11.06 20.28 16.61
C GLY A 545 12.13 20.89 17.50
N ALA A 546 12.95 21.83 17.01
CA ALA A 546 14.15 22.39 17.65
C ALA A 546 13.96 23.07 19.03
N TRP A 547 13.52 22.34 20.05
CA TRP A 547 13.17 22.77 21.41
C TRP A 547 12.16 23.93 21.48
N LYS A 548 11.34 24.09 20.44
CA LYS A 548 10.32 25.14 20.34
C LYS A 548 8.96 24.71 20.90
N ASN A 549 8.78 23.42 21.19
CA ASN A 549 7.50 22.86 21.58
C ASN A 549 7.38 22.83 23.10
N HIS A 550 6.18 23.20 23.58
CA HIS A 550 5.77 23.13 24.97
C HIS A 550 4.24 22.91 25.01
N PRO A 551 3.65 22.45 26.14
CA PRO A 551 2.24 22.04 26.19
C PRO A 551 1.24 23.05 25.59
N TYR A 552 1.41 24.35 25.87
CA TYR A 552 0.54 25.40 25.30
C TYR A 552 0.58 25.44 23.77
N SER A 553 1.76 25.30 23.15
CA SER A 553 1.89 25.29 21.68
C SER A 553 1.30 24.04 21.01
N LEU A 554 1.15 22.95 21.76
CA LEU A 554 0.69 21.65 21.26
C LEU A 554 -0.81 21.43 21.48
N LYS A 555 -1.41 22.08 22.48
CA LYS A 555 -2.79 21.83 22.92
C LYS A 555 -3.79 21.85 21.76
N ALA A 556 -3.83 22.93 20.98
CA ALA A 556 -4.83 23.07 19.91
C ALA A 556 -4.73 21.97 18.84
N LEU A 557 -3.50 21.53 18.52
CA LEU A 557 -3.30 20.40 17.60
C LEU A 557 -3.78 19.09 18.22
N GLY A 558 -3.46 18.83 19.49
CA GLY A 558 -3.94 17.65 20.21
C GLY A 558 -5.47 17.60 20.25
N ASP A 559 -6.12 18.72 20.57
CA ASP A 559 -7.57 18.82 20.62
C ASP A 559 -8.21 18.55 19.26
N LEU A 560 -7.61 19.08 18.19
CA LEU A 560 -8.05 18.79 16.82
C LEU A 560 -7.95 17.29 16.50
N MET A 561 -6.90 16.61 16.97
CA MET A 561 -6.75 15.16 16.73
C MET A 561 -7.73 14.32 17.53
N PHE A 562 -8.09 14.74 18.75
CA PHE A 562 -9.22 14.14 19.47
C PHE A 562 -10.52 14.22 18.66
N CYS A 563 -10.77 15.33 17.94
CA CYS A 563 -11.92 15.47 17.04
C CYS A 563 -11.88 14.54 15.81
N THR A 564 -10.74 13.93 15.48
CA THR A 564 -10.66 12.93 14.39
C THR A 564 -11.04 11.51 14.85
N GLY A 565 -11.21 11.31 16.17
CA GLY A 565 -11.52 10.02 16.78
C GLY A 565 -10.35 9.37 17.52
N VAL A 566 -9.16 9.98 17.52
CA VAL A 566 -8.03 9.50 18.35
C VAL A 566 -8.42 9.59 19.83
N ASN A 567 -8.07 8.57 20.62
CA ASN A 567 -8.35 8.56 22.06
C ASN A 567 -7.21 7.97 22.91
N ARG A 568 -6.05 7.74 22.30
CA ARG A 568 -4.79 7.44 22.97
C ARG A 568 -3.63 8.08 22.23
N PHE A 569 -2.94 9.01 22.87
CA PHE A 569 -1.67 9.54 22.37
C PHE A 569 -0.51 8.64 22.78
N ILE A 570 0.36 8.39 21.82
CA ILE A 570 1.67 7.80 22.00
C ILE A 570 2.65 8.84 21.47
N PHE A 571 3.22 9.63 22.38
CA PHE A 571 4.06 10.78 22.01
C PHE A 571 5.25 10.36 21.14
N HIS A 572 5.45 11.08 20.02
CA HIS A 572 6.67 11.10 19.26
C HIS A 572 7.48 12.36 19.63
N ARG A 573 8.43 12.29 20.54
CA ARG A 573 9.00 11.08 21.15
C ARG A 573 9.72 11.37 22.47
N PHE A 574 10.11 10.30 23.16
CA PHE A 574 11.09 10.27 24.24
C PHE A 574 12.37 9.56 23.75
N ALA A 575 13.51 10.24 23.57
CA ALA A 575 14.80 9.55 23.37
C ALA A 575 15.40 9.15 24.72
N HIS A 576 15.86 7.91 24.80
CA HIS A 576 16.49 7.37 26.00
C HIS A 576 17.70 8.22 26.40
N GLN A 577 17.81 8.52 27.70
CA GLN A 577 18.90 9.31 28.28
C GLN A 577 19.89 8.38 29.00
N PRO A 578 20.94 7.86 28.32
CA PRO A 578 21.87 6.90 28.91
C PRO A 578 22.78 7.50 30.00
N TRP A 579 22.90 8.83 30.04
CA TRP A 579 23.70 9.58 31.00
C TRP A 579 22.79 10.51 31.83
N PRO A 580 22.31 10.07 33.00
CA PRO A 580 21.31 10.81 33.76
C PRO A 580 21.87 12.04 34.50
N GLY A 581 23.18 12.29 34.43
CA GLY A 581 23.83 13.46 35.00
C GLY A 581 23.45 14.75 34.25
N ARG A 582 23.43 15.89 34.96
CA ARG A 582 23.04 17.20 34.40
C ARG A 582 24.02 17.79 33.38
N ARG A 583 25.21 17.23 33.22
CA ARG A 583 26.28 17.80 32.38
C ARG A 583 25.92 17.83 30.88
N LEU A 584 25.08 16.89 30.43
CA LEU A 584 24.80 16.68 29.00
C LEU A 584 23.41 17.14 28.58
N LEU A 585 22.73 17.99 29.36
CA LEU A 585 21.42 18.56 28.98
C LEU A 585 21.52 19.41 27.69
N PRO A 586 20.50 19.39 26.80
CA PRO A 586 19.21 18.72 26.93
C PRO A 586 19.23 17.22 26.60
N GLY A 587 20.41 16.63 26.38
CA GLY A 587 20.58 15.18 26.31
C GLY A 587 20.51 14.61 24.89
N MET A 588 20.29 13.28 24.84
CA MET A 588 20.18 12.51 23.61
C MET A 588 18.92 12.87 22.81
N THR A 589 19.03 12.81 21.49
CA THR A 589 17.90 12.99 20.55
C THR A 589 17.79 11.82 19.57
N MET A 590 16.61 11.67 18.97
CA MET A 590 16.37 10.86 17.77
C MET A 590 16.80 11.64 16.53
N GLY A 591 18.11 11.79 16.37
CA GLY A 591 18.70 12.59 15.30
C GLY A 591 18.08 14.00 15.26
N PRO A 592 17.57 14.46 14.10
CA PRO A 592 16.99 15.79 13.94
C PRO A 592 15.50 15.89 14.33
N TRP A 593 14.85 14.79 14.71
CA TRP A 593 13.39 14.71 14.87
C TRP A 593 12.93 15.03 16.30
N GLY A 594 11.83 15.77 16.38
CA GLY A 594 11.07 16.08 17.59
C GLY A 594 9.63 15.53 17.51
N PHE A 595 8.66 16.05 18.28
CA PHE A 595 8.91 16.94 19.42
C PHE A 595 9.64 16.17 20.50
N HIS A 596 10.30 16.91 21.36
CA HIS A 596 11.20 16.30 22.30
C HIS A 596 10.61 16.26 23.71
N PHE A 597 10.26 15.05 24.15
CA PHE A 597 9.47 14.80 25.35
C PHE A 597 10.24 13.99 26.39
N GLU A 598 11.38 14.51 26.84
CA GLU A 598 12.21 13.87 27.86
C GLU A 598 12.24 14.68 29.15
N TRP A 599 12.64 14.03 30.26
CA TRP A 599 12.79 14.69 31.56
C TRP A 599 13.84 15.81 31.61
N THR A 600 14.62 15.93 30.53
CA THR A 600 15.59 16.99 30.32
C THR A 600 14.95 18.31 29.87
N GLN A 601 13.65 18.32 29.53
CA GLN A 601 12.90 19.54 29.20
C GLN A 601 12.83 20.51 30.37
N THR A 602 12.91 21.81 30.05
CA THR A 602 12.83 22.89 31.05
C THR A 602 11.51 22.92 31.81
N TRP A 603 10.43 22.49 31.15
CA TRP A 603 9.05 22.47 31.67
C TRP A 603 8.62 21.10 32.21
N TRP A 604 9.55 20.14 32.38
CA TRP A 604 9.19 18.79 32.82
C TRP A 604 8.52 18.78 34.20
N ARG A 605 8.86 19.73 35.07
CA ARG A 605 8.25 19.86 36.41
C ARG A 605 6.75 20.14 36.34
N GLU A 606 6.30 20.80 35.29
CA GLU A 606 4.92 21.18 35.03
C GLU A 606 4.18 20.17 34.14
N ALA A 607 4.91 19.21 33.53
CA ALA A 607 4.34 18.18 32.66
C ALA A 607 3.18 17.37 33.28
N PRO A 608 3.15 17.03 34.60
CA PRO A 608 2.04 16.29 35.18
C PRO A 608 0.66 16.92 34.92
N ALA A 609 0.55 18.25 34.92
CA ALA A 609 -0.71 18.94 34.66
C ALA A 609 -1.21 18.72 33.21
N TRP A 610 -0.29 18.71 32.24
CA TRP A 610 -0.64 18.43 30.85
C TRP A 610 -1.02 16.97 30.64
N ILE A 611 -0.30 16.04 31.27
CA ILE A 611 -0.62 14.60 31.18
C ILE A 611 -1.94 14.28 31.86
N GLU A 612 -2.28 14.94 32.97
CA GLU A 612 -3.59 14.83 33.61
C GLU A 612 -4.70 15.32 32.68
N TYR A 613 -4.54 16.49 32.05
CA TYR A 613 -5.48 17.01 31.05
C TYR A 613 -5.75 15.98 29.94
N LEU A 614 -4.68 15.46 29.32
CA LEU A 614 -4.80 14.47 28.25
C LEU A 614 -5.45 13.18 28.73
N SER A 615 -5.11 12.73 29.94
CA SER A 615 -5.68 11.50 30.51
C SER A 615 -7.19 11.64 30.75
N ARG A 616 -7.66 12.82 31.14
CA ARG A 616 -9.09 13.11 31.29
C ARG A 616 -9.82 13.12 29.95
N CYS A 617 -9.24 13.75 28.92
CA CYS A 617 -9.80 13.75 27.58
C CYS A 617 -9.89 12.32 27.02
N GLN A 618 -8.79 11.57 27.06
CA GLN A 618 -8.73 10.18 26.61
C GLN A 618 -9.69 9.28 27.39
N PHE A 619 -9.86 9.49 28.70
CA PHE A 619 -10.86 8.76 29.48
C PHE A 619 -12.26 8.96 28.88
N LEU A 620 -12.70 10.20 28.67
CA LEU A 620 -14.04 10.49 28.12
C LEU A 620 -14.20 9.92 26.70
N LEU A 621 -13.21 10.11 25.84
CA LEU A 621 -13.24 9.67 24.43
C LEU A 621 -13.15 8.15 24.24
N GLN A 622 -12.87 7.40 25.31
CA GLN A 622 -12.90 5.94 25.34
C GLN A 622 -14.19 5.38 25.98
N GLN A 623 -15.17 6.23 26.32
CA GLN A 623 -16.46 5.78 26.86
C GLN A 623 -17.51 5.64 25.75
N GLY A 624 -18.45 4.73 25.98
CA GLY A 624 -19.60 4.54 25.09
C GLY A 624 -19.20 4.08 23.68
N THR A 625 -20.03 4.43 22.71
CA THR A 625 -19.85 4.12 21.30
C THR A 625 -19.77 5.44 20.54
N PHE A 626 -18.87 5.52 19.58
CA PHE A 626 -18.77 6.65 18.66
C PHE A 626 -20.10 6.89 17.92
N VAL A 627 -20.43 8.15 17.65
CA VAL A 627 -21.65 8.54 16.93
C VAL A 627 -21.23 9.21 15.63
N ALA A 628 -21.73 8.66 14.53
CA ALA A 628 -21.60 9.22 13.19
C ALA A 628 -22.80 8.78 12.34
N ASP A 629 -23.20 9.61 11.39
CA ASP A 629 -24.38 9.34 10.57
C ASP A 629 -24.07 8.68 9.23
N ILE A 630 -22.82 8.71 8.80
CA ILE A 630 -22.43 8.26 7.46
C ILE A 630 -21.36 7.19 7.54
N CYS A 631 -21.63 6.03 6.95
CA CYS A 631 -20.62 4.99 6.73
C CYS A 631 -20.28 4.93 5.24
N TYR A 632 -19.03 5.18 4.87
CA TYR A 632 -18.55 5.07 3.49
C TYR A 632 -17.94 3.69 3.26
N PHE A 633 -18.51 2.91 2.35
CA PHE A 633 -17.83 1.73 1.83
C PHE A 633 -16.71 2.18 0.88
N VAL A 634 -15.46 1.82 1.17
CA VAL A 634 -14.31 2.29 0.37
C VAL A 634 -14.19 1.61 -1.00
N GLY A 635 -14.95 0.54 -1.23
CA GLY A 635 -14.94 -0.25 -2.46
C GLY A 635 -14.08 -1.50 -2.39
N GLU A 636 -14.08 -2.25 -3.49
CA GLU A 636 -13.45 -3.58 -3.56
C GLU A 636 -12.07 -3.60 -4.22
N ASP A 637 -11.69 -2.52 -4.89
CA ASP A 637 -10.37 -2.41 -5.55
C ASP A 637 -9.25 -2.41 -4.50
N ALA A 638 -8.06 -2.83 -4.94
CA ALA A 638 -6.88 -2.98 -4.11
C ALA A 638 -5.64 -2.47 -4.87
N PRO A 639 -4.67 -1.85 -4.20
CA PRO A 639 -4.71 -1.37 -2.81
C PRO A 639 -5.72 -0.23 -2.62
N ASN A 640 -6.17 -0.02 -1.38
CA ASN A 640 -7.16 1.00 -1.03
C ASN A 640 -7.00 1.46 0.43
N GLY A 641 -7.56 2.63 0.75
CA GLY A 641 -7.47 3.24 2.08
C GLY A 641 -8.67 4.12 2.38
N LEU A 642 -8.51 5.05 3.33
CA LEU A 642 -9.56 5.98 3.71
C LEU A 642 -10.05 6.81 2.51
N HIS A 643 -11.34 6.77 2.22
CA HIS A 643 -11.94 7.54 1.14
C HIS A 643 -13.42 7.83 1.38
N ALA A 644 -13.74 9.09 1.65
CA ALA A 644 -15.12 9.57 1.82
C ALA A 644 -15.50 10.49 0.65
N HIS A 645 -16.20 9.94 -0.34
CA HIS A 645 -16.71 10.70 -1.47
C HIS A 645 -18.17 10.37 -1.79
N PRO A 646 -19.05 11.38 -1.99
CA PRO A 646 -18.76 12.82 -1.86
C PRO A 646 -18.38 13.20 -0.40
N PRO A 647 -17.69 14.33 -0.17
CA PRO A 647 -17.28 14.73 1.16
C PRO A 647 -18.48 14.80 2.13
N PRO A 648 -18.30 14.44 3.41
CA PRO A 648 -19.36 14.55 4.41
C PRO A 648 -19.81 16.01 4.55
N PRO A 649 -21.12 16.30 4.68
CA PRO A 649 -21.58 17.66 4.90
C PRO A 649 -21.08 18.22 6.24
N ARG A 650 -20.95 19.55 6.34
CA ARG A 650 -20.60 20.20 7.61
C ARG A 650 -21.59 19.82 8.72
N GLY A 651 -21.04 19.60 9.91
CA GLY A 651 -21.79 19.25 11.12
C GLY A 651 -22.16 17.78 11.24
N TYR A 652 -21.74 16.91 10.33
CA TYR A 652 -21.90 15.45 10.44
C TYR A 652 -20.54 14.76 10.45
N ASP A 653 -20.39 13.74 11.28
CA ASP A 653 -19.22 12.85 11.23
C ASP A 653 -19.49 11.55 10.46
N TYR A 654 -18.42 10.82 10.15
CA TYR A 654 -18.44 9.65 9.31
C TYR A 654 -17.40 8.60 9.72
N ASP A 655 -17.56 7.37 9.26
CA ASP A 655 -16.49 6.38 9.20
C ASP A 655 -16.38 5.81 7.78
N CYS A 656 -15.26 5.16 7.50
CA CYS A 656 -15.11 4.29 6.33
C CYS A 656 -15.09 2.81 6.75
N CYS A 657 -15.67 1.94 5.92
CA CYS A 657 -15.64 0.49 6.09
C CYS A 657 -15.10 -0.20 4.84
N ASP A 658 -14.44 -1.35 5.03
CA ASP A 658 -13.98 -2.23 3.95
C ASP A 658 -15.00 -3.33 3.64
N LYS A 659 -14.63 -4.23 2.71
CA LYS A 659 -15.50 -5.35 2.32
C LYS A 659 -15.79 -6.29 3.50
N GLU A 660 -14.81 -6.56 4.36
CA GLU A 660 -15.00 -7.47 5.51
C GLU A 660 -16.03 -6.92 6.50
N VAL A 661 -15.97 -5.62 6.81
CA VAL A 661 -16.97 -4.97 7.65
C VAL A 661 -18.31 -4.88 6.93
N LEU A 662 -18.34 -4.47 5.66
CA LEU A 662 -19.58 -4.34 4.88
C LEU A 662 -20.42 -5.63 4.95
N LEU A 663 -19.78 -6.78 4.79
CA LEU A 663 -20.43 -8.10 4.86
C LEU A 663 -20.99 -8.44 6.25
N LYS A 664 -20.45 -7.82 7.31
CA LYS A 664 -20.89 -7.98 8.70
C LYS A 664 -21.87 -6.92 9.19
N LEU A 665 -22.10 -5.84 8.43
CA LEU A 665 -23.09 -4.81 8.79
C LEU A 665 -24.48 -5.43 8.97
N THR A 666 -25.26 -4.88 9.90
CA THR A 666 -26.67 -5.26 10.11
C THR A 666 -27.55 -4.03 10.06
N VAL A 667 -28.87 -4.23 10.08
CA VAL A 667 -29.83 -3.12 10.19
C VAL A 667 -30.60 -3.23 11.50
N ARG A 668 -30.69 -2.12 12.22
CA ARG A 668 -31.53 -1.97 13.41
C ARG A 668 -32.21 -0.62 13.37
N ASP A 669 -33.53 -0.62 13.53
CA ASP A 669 -34.36 0.60 13.56
C ASP A 669 -34.11 1.52 12.34
N GLY A 670 -33.93 0.92 11.16
CA GLY A 670 -33.66 1.63 9.89
C GLY A 670 -32.23 2.17 9.73
N ARG A 671 -31.34 1.94 10.71
CA ARG A 671 -29.93 2.36 10.68
C ARG A 671 -29.02 1.18 10.42
N VAL A 672 -27.88 1.45 9.78
CA VAL A 672 -26.83 0.47 9.50
C VAL A 672 -25.92 0.37 10.72
N VAL A 673 -25.69 -0.83 11.25
CA VAL A 673 -24.92 -1.04 12.48
C VAL A 673 -23.67 -1.87 12.19
N ALA A 674 -22.51 -1.38 12.61
CA ALA A 674 -21.24 -2.10 12.52
C ALA A 674 -21.10 -3.14 13.66
N PRO A 675 -20.21 -4.14 13.52
CA PRO A 675 -19.89 -5.09 14.60
C PRO A 675 -19.60 -4.45 15.97
N GLY A 676 -19.00 -3.26 15.99
CA GLY A 676 -18.72 -2.49 17.20
C GLY A 676 -19.91 -1.77 17.85
N GLY A 677 -21.08 -1.81 17.22
CA GLY A 677 -22.29 -1.11 17.68
C GLY A 677 -22.45 0.32 17.14
N THR A 678 -21.45 0.88 16.45
CA THR A 678 -21.59 2.18 15.77
C THR A 678 -22.73 2.12 14.76
N SER A 679 -23.61 3.11 14.79
CA SER A 679 -24.88 3.11 14.04
C SER A 679 -25.00 4.32 13.13
N TYR A 680 -25.15 4.07 11.83
CA TYR A 680 -25.15 5.08 10.76
C TYR A 680 -26.53 5.22 10.12
N ALA A 681 -26.92 6.44 9.78
CA ALA A 681 -28.14 6.72 9.04
C ALA A 681 -28.05 6.30 7.57
N ILE A 682 -26.86 6.42 6.97
CA ILE A 682 -26.63 6.19 5.54
C ILE A 682 -25.37 5.34 5.33
N LEU A 683 -25.49 4.33 4.47
CA LEU A 683 -24.34 3.65 3.86
C LEU A 683 -24.07 4.23 2.48
N VAL A 684 -22.90 4.86 2.28
CA VAL A 684 -22.46 5.42 1.00
C VAL A 684 -21.61 4.41 0.25
N LEU A 685 -21.95 4.13 -1.00
CA LEU A 685 -21.19 3.28 -1.91
C LEU A 685 -20.25 4.09 -2.80
N PRO A 686 -19.15 3.52 -3.29
CA PRO A 686 -18.28 4.18 -4.25
C PRO A 686 -19.01 4.56 -5.53
N ASN A 687 -18.60 5.67 -6.15
CA ASN A 687 -19.13 6.11 -7.44
C ASN A 687 -18.55 5.29 -8.61
N THR A 688 -19.02 4.05 -8.76
CA THR A 688 -18.63 3.12 -9.82
C THR A 688 -19.81 2.25 -10.25
N ASP A 689 -19.79 1.75 -11.48
CA ASP A 689 -20.77 0.78 -11.98
C ASP A 689 -20.38 -0.67 -11.64
N ARG A 690 -19.42 -0.89 -10.74
CA ARG A 690 -18.85 -2.21 -10.43
C ARG A 690 -19.13 -2.64 -9.01
N MET A 691 -19.50 -3.91 -8.85
CA MET A 691 -19.76 -4.54 -7.56
C MET A 691 -19.69 -6.06 -7.72
N SER A 692 -19.02 -6.78 -6.83
CA SER A 692 -19.06 -8.25 -6.84
C SER A 692 -20.46 -8.76 -6.49
N PRO A 693 -20.86 -9.96 -6.96
CA PRO A 693 -22.15 -10.53 -6.62
C PRO A 693 -22.39 -10.65 -5.10
N GLU A 694 -21.36 -11.01 -4.34
CA GLU A 694 -21.43 -11.11 -2.89
C GLU A 694 -21.79 -9.77 -2.23
N VAL A 695 -21.12 -8.69 -2.64
CA VAL A 695 -21.41 -7.34 -2.13
C VAL A 695 -22.79 -6.87 -2.59
N ALA A 696 -23.20 -7.16 -3.83
CA ALA A 696 -24.53 -6.85 -4.33
C ALA A 696 -25.62 -7.50 -3.49
N ARG A 697 -25.50 -8.81 -3.21
CA ARG A 697 -26.44 -9.54 -2.32
C ARG A 697 -26.45 -8.96 -0.92
N LYS A 698 -25.29 -8.58 -0.37
CA LYS A 698 -25.21 -7.97 0.96
C LYS A 698 -25.93 -6.62 1.00
N VAL A 699 -25.71 -5.76 0.02
CA VAL A 699 -26.38 -4.46 -0.07
C VAL A 699 -27.88 -4.66 -0.24
N ALA A 700 -28.31 -5.59 -1.10
CA ALA A 700 -29.72 -5.94 -1.26
C ALA A 700 -30.37 -6.33 0.07
N LYS A 701 -29.70 -7.19 0.85
CA LYS A 701 -30.15 -7.58 2.19
C LYS A 701 -30.27 -6.38 3.13
N LEU A 702 -29.26 -5.51 3.20
CA LEU A 702 -29.30 -4.32 4.06
C LEU A 702 -30.45 -3.39 3.67
N VAL A 703 -30.64 -3.12 2.38
CA VAL A 703 -31.75 -2.29 1.90
C VAL A 703 -33.09 -2.95 2.25
N HIS A 704 -33.24 -4.26 2.01
CA HIS A 704 -34.46 -4.99 2.33
C HIS A 704 -34.83 -4.89 3.82
N GLU A 705 -33.83 -4.97 4.70
CA GLU A 705 -34.01 -4.89 6.16
C GLU A 705 -34.31 -3.48 6.69
N GLY A 706 -34.08 -2.43 5.90
CA GLY A 706 -34.44 -1.05 6.26
C GLY A 706 -33.36 0.00 6.04
N ALA A 707 -32.17 -0.37 5.54
CA ALA A 707 -31.09 0.60 5.35
C ALA A 707 -31.43 1.67 4.29
N THR A 708 -30.93 2.88 4.49
CA THR A 708 -30.77 3.87 3.41
C THR A 708 -29.36 3.74 2.83
N VAL A 709 -29.29 3.41 1.54
CA VAL A 709 -28.03 3.27 0.79
C VAL A 709 -27.92 4.37 -0.25
N TYR A 710 -26.78 5.05 -0.29
CA TYR A 710 -26.49 6.13 -1.23
C TYR A 710 -25.43 5.70 -2.24
N GLY A 711 -25.76 5.62 -3.52
CA GLY A 711 -24.79 5.23 -4.55
C GLY A 711 -25.39 4.88 -5.91
N PRO A 712 -24.56 4.88 -6.97
CA PRO A 712 -25.02 4.52 -8.32
C PRO A 712 -25.39 3.03 -8.41
N LYS A 713 -26.22 2.72 -9.40
CA LYS A 713 -26.61 1.34 -9.73
C LYS A 713 -25.41 0.57 -10.31
N PRO A 714 -24.99 -0.56 -9.72
CA PRO A 714 -23.94 -1.40 -10.30
C PRO A 714 -24.44 -2.14 -11.54
N ARG A 715 -23.52 -2.53 -12.42
CA ARG A 715 -23.80 -3.17 -13.71
C ARG A 715 -23.01 -4.44 -13.97
N ARG A 716 -21.89 -4.64 -13.27
CA ARG A 716 -20.96 -5.75 -13.52
C ARG A 716 -20.03 -5.99 -12.34
N SER A 717 -19.42 -7.16 -12.31
CA SER A 717 -18.35 -7.48 -11.37
C SER A 717 -17.03 -6.80 -11.76
N PRO A 718 -16.17 -6.40 -10.81
CA PRO A 718 -14.80 -6.03 -11.12
C PRO A 718 -13.87 -7.26 -11.28
N SER A 719 -14.32 -8.44 -10.85
CA SER A 719 -13.56 -9.69 -10.82
C SER A 719 -13.79 -10.54 -12.07
N LEU A 720 -12.82 -11.42 -12.37
CA LEU A 720 -12.95 -12.47 -13.39
C LEU A 720 -13.63 -13.73 -12.82
N GLU A 721 -13.74 -13.85 -11.50
CA GLU A 721 -14.45 -14.92 -10.83
C GLU A 721 -15.90 -14.99 -11.32
N GLY A 722 -16.30 -16.17 -11.81
CA GLY A 722 -17.64 -16.43 -12.35
C GLY A 722 -17.99 -15.68 -13.64
N PHE A 723 -17.05 -15.01 -14.30
CA PHE A 723 -17.31 -14.28 -15.54
C PHE A 723 -17.66 -15.24 -16.70
N PRO A 724 -18.67 -14.92 -17.55
CA PRO A 724 -19.48 -13.70 -17.56
C PRO A 724 -20.74 -13.73 -16.68
N GLY A 725 -21.11 -14.88 -16.11
CA GLY A 725 -22.35 -15.04 -15.33
C GLY A 725 -22.44 -14.15 -14.09
N CYS A 726 -21.30 -13.79 -13.49
CA CYS A 726 -21.26 -12.84 -12.37
C CYS A 726 -21.83 -11.46 -12.72
N ASP A 727 -21.75 -11.02 -13.99
CA ASP A 727 -22.34 -9.75 -14.43
C ASP A 727 -23.86 -9.84 -14.58
N GLU A 728 -24.39 -11.01 -14.95
CA GLU A 728 -25.84 -11.26 -14.97
C GLU A 728 -26.42 -11.21 -13.57
N GLU A 729 -25.76 -11.86 -12.61
CA GLU A 729 -26.19 -11.82 -11.21
C GLU A 729 -26.18 -10.41 -10.63
N VAL A 730 -25.10 -9.64 -10.86
CA VAL A 730 -25.02 -8.24 -10.41
C VAL A 730 -26.13 -7.40 -11.03
N ARG A 731 -26.42 -7.56 -12.33
CA ARG A 731 -27.52 -6.85 -12.98
C ARG A 731 -28.87 -7.24 -12.41
N SER A 732 -29.13 -8.54 -12.21
CA SER A 732 -30.38 -9.02 -11.63
C SER A 732 -30.65 -8.42 -10.25
N VAL A 733 -29.66 -8.46 -9.35
CA VAL A 733 -29.78 -7.85 -8.01
C VAL A 733 -29.94 -6.33 -8.12
N ALA A 734 -29.18 -5.68 -9.02
CA ALA A 734 -29.25 -4.24 -9.20
C ALA A 734 -30.62 -3.78 -9.76
N ASP A 735 -31.20 -4.56 -10.67
CA ASP A 735 -32.52 -4.28 -11.26
C ASP A 735 -33.62 -4.36 -10.20
N GLU A 736 -33.55 -5.30 -9.26
CA GLU A 736 -34.48 -5.38 -8.13
C GLU A 736 -34.29 -4.23 -7.13
N VAL A 737 -33.05 -3.96 -6.73
CA VAL A 737 -32.76 -3.06 -5.60
C VAL A 737 -32.77 -1.59 -6.02
N TRP A 738 -32.21 -1.26 -7.19
CA TRP A 738 -32.19 0.11 -7.72
C TRP A 738 -33.34 0.43 -8.67
N GLY A 739 -33.98 -0.56 -9.29
CA GLY A 739 -35.02 -0.33 -10.27
C GLY A 739 -34.59 0.67 -11.34
N ASN A 740 -35.38 1.74 -11.50
CA ASN A 740 -35.12 2.83 -12.45
C ASN A 740 -34.25 3.97 -11.88
N CYS A 741 -33.78 3.87 -10.63
CA CYS A 741 -32.94 4.90 -9.99
C CYS A 741 -31.63 5.09 -10.76
N ASN A 742 -31.51 6.25 -11.43
CA ASN A 742 -30.36 6.62 -12.25
C ASN A 742 -29.65 7.89 -11.73
N GLY A 743 -30.17 8.50 -10.67
CA GLY A 743 -29.65 9.71 -10.05
C GLY A 743 -29.82 10.99 -10.86
N ARG A 744 -30.58 10.95 -11.96
CA ARG A 744 -30.92 12.11 -12.78
C ARG A 744 -32.42 12.38 -12.69
N ASN A 745 -33.21 11.53 -13.33
CA ASN A 745 -34.67 11.68 -13.43
C ASN A 745 -35.39 10.91 -12.32
N VAL A 746 -34.83 9.76 -11.93
CA VAL A 746 -35.30 8.97 -10.78
C VAL A 746 -34.15 8.85 -9.81
N LYS A 747 -34.33 9.42 -8.62
CA LYS A 747 -33.28 9.60 -7.61
C LYS A 747 -33.42 8.68 -6.39
N GLU A 748 -34.54 7.97 -6.28
CA GLU A 748 -34.80 7.04 -5.19
C GLU A 748 -35.51 5.81 -5.74
N HIS A 749 -35.24 4.65 -5.17
CA HIS A 749 -36.03 3.43 -5.33
C HIS A 749 -36.19 2.73 -3.98
N ARG A 750 -37.40 2.25 -3.67
CA ARG A 750 -37.69 1.52 -2.44
C ARG A 750 -37.62 0.03 -2.68
N TYR A 751 -36.98 -0.70 -1.76
CA TYR A 751 -36.85 -2.14 -1.82
C TYR A 751 -36.92 -2.71 -0.41
N GLY A 752 -37.87 -3.62 -0.17
CA GLY A 752 -38.21 -4.05 1.19
C GLY A 752 -38.58 -2.88 2.10
N LYS A 753 -37.95 -2.80 3.28
CA LYS A 753 -38.18 -1.74 4.28
C LYS A 753 -37.32 -0.49 4.07
N GLY A 754 -36.29 -0.57 3.22
CA GLY A 754 -35.31 0.49 3.01
C GLY A 754 -35.41 1.14 1.64
N ARG A 755 -34.34 1.82 1.24
CA ARG A 755 -34.25 2.53 -0.04
C ARG A 755 -32.82 2.69 -0.52
N VAL A 756 -32.67 2.81 -1.84
CA VAL A 756 -31.47 3.35 -2.46
C VAL A 756 -31.73 4.76 -2.98
N VAL A 757 -30.74 5.64 -2.85
CA VAL A 757 -30.80 7.03 -3.28
C VAL A 757 -29.56 7.39 -4.08
N TRP A 758 -29.71 8.15 -5.16
CA TRP A 758 -28.58 8.65 -5.96
C TRP A 758 -28.87 10.03 -6.54
N GLY A 759 -27.85 10.87 -6.67
CA GLY A 759 -27.99 12.21 -7.27
C GLY A 759 -28.71 13.27 -6.42
N VAL A 760 -28.75 13.05 -5.11
CA VAL A 760 -29.26 13.99 -4.09
C VAL A 760 -28.09 14.41 -3.19
N PRO A 761 -27.92 15.70 -2.87
CA PRO A 761 -26.91 16.13 -1.90
C PRO A 761 -27.05 15.40 -0.55
N LEU A 762 -25.95 14.90 0.03
CA LEU A 762 -26.01 14.11 1.28
C LEU A 762 -26.70 14.85 2.43
N ARG A 763 -26.52 16.17 2.55
CA ARG A 763 -27.19 16.98 3.59
C ARG A 763 -28.70 16.95 3.45
N GLU A 764 -29.22 17.06 2.23
CA GLU A 764 -30.66 17.00 1.97
C GLU A 764 -31.21 15.60 2.30
N LEU A 765 -30.46 14.55 1.97
CA LEU A 765 -30.84 13.19 2.31
C LEU A 765 -30.89 12.97 3.83
N LEU A 766 -29.88 13.42 4.58
CA LEU A 766 -29.84 13.34 6.04
C LEU A 766 -31.03 14.08 6.68
N LEU A 767 -31.30 15.31 6.24
CA LEU A 767 -32.45 16.08 6.72
C LEU A 767 -33.78 15.40 6.39
N SER A 768 -33.90 14.76 5.22
CA SER A 768 -35.10 13.97 4.87
C SER A 768 -35.31 12.76 5.79
N LEU A 769 -34.22 12.22 6.35
CA LEU A 769 -34.22 11.16 7.37
C LEU A 769 -34.47 11.69 8.79
N LYS A 770 -34.72 13.01 8.93
CA LYS A 770 -34.83 13.72 10.22
C LYS A 770 -33.55 13.63 11.07
N VAL A 771 -32.41 13.41 10.42
CA VAL A 771 -31.09 13.47 11.04
C VAL A 771 -30.61 14.90 10.90
N LYS A 772 -30.51 15.60 12.03
CA LYS A 772 -29.94 16.94 12.12
C LYS A 772 -28.42 16.83 12.23
N PRO A 773 -27.66 17.88 11.92
CA PRO A 773 -26.22 17.87 12.16
C PRO A 773 -25.90 17.62 13.64
N ASP A 774 -24.86 16.83 13.90
CA ASP A 774 -24.32 16.52 15.22
C ASP A 774 -23.87 17.79 15.97
N PHE A 775 -23.33 18.76 15.22
CA PHE A 775 -22.88 20.05 15.75
C PHE A 775 -23.08 21.18 14.74
N GLU A 776 -23.69 22.27 15.19
CA GLU A 776 -23.80 23.55 14.47
C GLU A 776 -23.41 24.68 15.41
N PHE A 777 -22.79 25.72 14.86
CA PHE A 777 -22.50 26.96 15.57
C PHE A 777 -22.69 28.15 14.63
N GLU A 778 -23.06 29.29 15.20
CA GLU A 778 -23.05 30.58 14.51
C GLU A 778 -21.92 31.43 15.10
N SER A 779 -20.96 31.83 14.25
CA SER A 779 -19.93 32.78 14.67
C SER A 779 -20.47 34.21 14.57
N PRO A 780 -20.21 35.10 15.55
CA PRO A 780 -20.50 36.53 15.43
C PRO A 780 -19.84 37.18 14.21
N SER A 781 -18.77 36.58 13.66
CA SER A 781 -18.08 37.05 12.45
C SER A 781 -18.63 36.47 11.14
N GLY A 782 -19.68 35.63 11.18
CA GLY A 782 -20.37 35.10 9.99
C GLY A 782 -19.59 34.07 9.15
N GLY A 783 -18.58 33.41 9.73
CA GLY A 783 -17.72 32.41 9.05
C GLY A 783 -18.13 30.95 9.25
#